data_AF-A0A928GY85-F1
#
_entry.id   AF-A0A928GY85-F1
#
_cell.length_a   1.000
_cell.length_b   1.000
_cell.length_c   1.000
_cell.angle_alpha   90.00
_cell.angle_beta   90.00
_cell.angle_gamma   90.00
#
_symmetry.space_group_name_H-M   'P 1'
#
loop_
_entity.id
_entity.type
_entity.pdbx_description
1 polymer ?
#
loop_
_entity_poly.entity_id
_entity_poly.type
_entity_poly.pdbx_seq_one_letter_code
_entity_poly.pdbx_strand_id
1 'polypeptide(L)'
;MMQKNSLRLTFLLTLLLSTFFIAGCSPNGGNNKVAKLKVFSGANQYTLPGEEFAHDLVIVAEGVAERGFFGNSSVRPAVNAPLTVTLPENSALQVDPMQCKTDLGGAARFKIKAGSQVGDHYFTITPDSNPEQPLTVHFTIGAQITGGEQEIGVGATAPKPISVKLVRQDGTPAVNVPVYFKVISSPVAGTAGAGVSTETAHTNGQGEAQTMVKSGKVSGEYVLGVEIADPEENYYMRQIQVRILALDVWKVAINVLGALALFIFGMKLMSDGLMKIAGDRMKKILHFFSRNGIVAVCAGAAVTAVVQSSSATTVMVIGFINAGLLNLTQSIGIIFGANIGTTVTAQLISFNLGVLAMPAIALGMIGLFASKRMVRGWGESCVGFGLIFYGIGLMSSELKVLSVLPSFQHFFQLFDCAPTSEAGFIPLLPVLGALIVSTVFTMLVQSSAAALGIVLALSGGGLINFYTALPLLLGTNIGTTITAFLASLAANRHAKQAALAHFLFNTIGAVLLIGSLYITISDSHIPVFMALIDSITPGDVFAEVPQNIERHIAMAHTIFNVINTIILMPFIKPFAILCEKLIPVKTETQDSTQLLEPHLLATPTAALEQVVMAIRNMVNDSWRMIDQAVNRHFVKLDIDQDAFDELAEEEDKIDRMQADVTEYLVKIMRRRNLTDHQSELIPLLMHCTNDAERIADHTANIIVLAERLSKSDKKLSNASIKAIEKVWNILNHEASSVMVALGSTDADEVKAALKSERKINKLTREFEQENIDRLRKGSCSLANSVIYIELLGELEKLGDHLSNIAERTPEIQKHYINL
;
A
#
# COMPACT_ATOMS: atom_id res chain seq x y z
N MET A 1 20.46 25.97 13.58
CA MET A 1 19.02 26.25 13.84
C MET A 1 18.06 25.29 13.10
N MET A 2 18.42 24.75 11.92
CA MET A 2 17.60 23.78 11.16
C MET A 2 17.55 22.34 11.73
N GLN A 3 18.56 21.90 12.47
CA GLN A 3 18.56 20.56 13.12
C GLN A 3 17.49 20.42 14.21
N LYS A 4 17.26 21.50 15.00
CA LYS A 4 16.22 21.56 16.05
C LYS A 4 14.79 21.45 15.48
N ASN A 5 14.55 21.92 14.25
CA ASN A 5 13.23 21.84 13.62
C ASN A 5 12.95 20.46 13.00
N SER A 6 13.98 19.77 12.48
CA SER A 6 13.82 18.38 11.99
C SER A 6 13.57 17.40 13.14
N LEU A 7 14.24 17.59 14.27
CA LEU A 7 14.02 16.77 15.46
C LEU A 7 12.66 17.05 16.07
N ARG A 8 12.19 18.31 16.09
CA ARG A 8 10.84 18.67 16.53
C ARG A 8 9.75 18.12 15.62
N LEU A 9 9.95 18.09 14.30
CA LEU A 9 8.97 17.52 13.37
C LEU A 9 8.95 15.99 13.45
N THR A 10 10.10 15.34 13.55
CA THR A 10 10.19 13.89 13.74
C THR A 10 9.62 13.52 15.10
N PHE A 11 9.94 14.26 16.16
CA PHE A 11 9.37 14.12 17.48
C PHE A 11 7.87 14.38 17.48
N LEU A 12 7.35 15.39 16.77
CA LEU A 12 5.91 15.61 16.59
C LEU A 12 5.25 14.48 15.81
N LEU A 13 5.91 13.92 14.80
CA LEU A 13 5.38 12.80 14.01
C LEU A 13 5.39 11.51 14.80
N THR A 14 6.44 11.22 15.58
CA THR A 14 6.47 10.10 16.54
C THR A 14 5.55 10.34 17.72
N LEU A 15 5.34 11.60 18.15
CA LEU A 15 4.37 11.95 19.18
C LEU A 15 2.95 11.75 18.62
N LEU A 16 2.67 12.18 17.38
CA LEU A 16 1.43 11.89 16.66
C LEU A 16 1.22 10.39 16.43
N LEU A 17 2.25 9.65 16.03
CA LEU A 17 2.21 8.19 15.85
C LEU A 17 2.03 7.48 17.19
N SER A 18 2.66 7.96 18.26
CA SER A 18 2.49 7.42 19.61
C SER A 18 1.12 7.76 20.19
N THR A 19 0.56 8.95 19.91
CA THR A 19 -0.84 9.25 20.22
C THR A 19 -1.76 8.44 19.31
N PHE A 20 -1.39 8.08 18.08
CA PHE A 20 -2.16 7.13 17.26
C PHE A 20 -2.14 5.69 17.80
N PHE A 21 -1.10 5.28 18.51
CA PHE A 21 -1.05 4.00 19.23
C PHE A 21 -1.74 4.04 20.61
N ILE A 22 -1.92 5.22 21.22
CA ILE A 22 -2.38 5.38 22.62
C ILE A 22 -3.77 6.06 22.72
N ALA A 23 -4.28 6.73 21.68
CA ALA A 23 -5.55 7.47 21.71
C ALA A 23 -6.82 6.59 21.78
N GLY A 24 -6.68 5.30 22.02
CA GLY A 24 -7.79 4.36 22.14
C GLY A 24 -8.16 3.95 23.55
N CYS A 25 -7.27 4.07 24.54
CA CYS A 25 -7.55 3.58 25.88
C CYS A 25 -8.54 4.51 26.62
N SER A 26 -9.82 4.47 26.25
CA SER A 26 -10.89 4.88 27.17
C SER A 26 -11.00 3.75 28.22
N PRO A 27 -10.88 4.07 29.52
CA PRO A 27 -10.97 3.07 30.56
C PRO A 27 -12.36 2.42 30.56
N ASN A 28 -12.39 1.13 30.88
CA ASN A 28 -13.51 0.20 31.05
C ASN A 28 -14.57 0.65 32.09
N GLY A 29 -15.13 1.85 31.92
CA GLY A 29 -16.28 2.34 32.69
C GLY A 29 -17.52 2.32 31.82
N GLY A 30 -18.09 1.13 31.58
CA GLY A 30 -19.37 1.01 30.89
C GLY A 30 -20.45 1.78 31.65
N ASN A 31 -21.03 2.81 31.03
CA ASN A 31 -22.17 3.52 31.60
C ASN A 31 -23.41 2.64 31.43
N ASN A 32 -23.98 2.15 32.53
CA ASN A 32 -25.20 1.33 32.50
C ASN A 32 -26.48 2.19 32.33
N LYS A 33 -26.36 3.53 32.26
CA LYS A 33 -27.49 4.42 32.05
C LYS A 33 -27.96 4.36 30.60
N VAL A 34 -29.20 3.93 30.42
CA VAL A 34 -29.89 3.90 29.13
C VAL A 34 -30.57 5.24 28.87
N ALA A 35 -30.13 5.93 27.84
CA ALA A 35 -30.81 7.12 27.33
C ALA A 35 -31.99 6.76 26.44
N LYS A 36 -31.86 5.70 25.62
CA LYS A 36 -32.90 5.25 24.68
C LYS A 36 -32.75 3.77 24.34
N LEU A 37 -33.87 3.06 24.19
CA LEU A 37 -33.91 1.72 23.59
C LEU A 37 -34.31 1.82 22.11
N LYS A 38 -33.70 0.98 21.27
CA LYS A 38 -34.04 0.84 19.84
C LYS A 38 -34.12 -0.63 19.47
N VAL A 39 -35.08 -0.98 18.61
CA VAL A 39 -35.06 -2.27 17.92
C VAL A 39 -33.93 -2.26 16.90
N PHE A 40 -33.04 -3.24 16.98
CA PHE A 40 -32.03 -3.51 15.96
C PHE A 40 -32.56 -4.45 14.89
N SER A 41 -33.17 -5.58 15.29
CA SER A 41 -33.77 -6.56 14.39
C SER A 41 -34.89 -7.35 15.07
N GLY A 42 -35.71 -8.07 14.30
CA GLY A 42 -36.67 -9.05 14.83
C GLY A 42 -37.96 -8.50 15.44
N ALA A 43 -38.32 -7.23 15.23
CA ALA A 43 -39.67 -6.73 15.57
C ALA A 43 -40.63 -6.79 14.37
N ASN A 44 -41.92 -6.62 14.64
CA ASN A 44 -43.01 -6.62 13.64
C ASN A 44 -43.06 -7.91 12.81
N GLN A 45 -42.65 -9.02 13.41
CA GLN A 45 -42.72 -10.32 12.77
C GLN A 45 -44.14 -10.87 12.83
N TYR A 46 -44.45 -11.78 11.92
CA TYR A 46 -45.72 -12.47 11.81
C TYR A 46 -45.49 -13.97 11.77
N THR A 47 -46.40 -14.74 12.35
CA THR A 47 -46.34 -16.21 12.30
C THR A 47 -47.72 -16.84 12.51
N LEU A 48 -47.84 -18.15 12.30
CA LEU A 48 -49.06 -18.90 12.59
C LEU A 48 -49.15 -19.25 14.10
N PRO A 49 -50.37 -19.49 14.64
CA PRO A 49 -50.53 -19.83 16.04
C PRO A 49 -49.68 -21.03 16.48
N GLY A 50 -48.97 -20.89 17.61
CA GLY A 50 -48.13 -21.95 18.18
C GLY A 50 -46.72 -22.08 17.59
N GLU A 51 -46.39 -21.36 16.52
CA GLU A 51 -45.07 -21.38 15.89
C GLU A 51 -44.09 -20.40 16.55
N GLU A 52 -42.79 -20.62 16.35
CA GLU A 52 -41.76 -19.64 16.72
C GLU A 52 -41.70 -18.54 15.65
N PHE A 53 -41.38 -17.31 16.09
CA PHE A 53 -41.08 -16.25 15.13
C PHE A 53 -39.73 -16.55 14.47
N ALA A 54 -39.62 -16.22 13.18
CA ALA A 54 -38.49 -16.64 12.34
C ALA A 54 -37.13 -16.09 12.81
N HIS A 55 -37.11 -14.94 13.46
CA HIS A 55 -35.89 -14.27 13.92
C HIS A 55 -35.98 -13.92 15.40
N ASP A 56 -34.84 -13.92 16.09
CA ASP A 56 -34.75 -13.38 17.45
C ASP A 56 -34.96 -11.85 17.42
N LEU A 57 -35.58 -11.31 18.47
CA LEU A 57 -35.65 -9.87 18.68
C LEU A 57 -34.34 -9.39 19.30
N VAL A 58 -33.70 -8.42 18.65
CA VAL A 58 -32.49 -7.77 19.16
C VAL A 58 -32.78 -6.30 19.47
N ILE A 59 -32.54 -5.89 20.70
CA ILE A 59 -32.69 -4.51 21.18
C ILE A 59 -31.32 -3.93 21.51
N VAL A 60 -31.09 -2.68 21.13
CA VAL A 60 -29.88 -1.93 21.49
C VAL A 60 -30.24 -0.81 22.45
N ALA A 61 -29.51 -0.76 23.57
CA ALA A 61 -29.57 0.29 24.56
C ALA A 61 -28.48 1.33 24.28
N GLU A 62 -28.94 2.52 23.90
CA GLU A 62 -28.10 3.69 23.71
C GLU A 62 -27.87 4.39 25.05
N GLY A 63 -26.62 4.65 25.38
CA GLY A 63 -26.22 5.44 26.55
C GLY A 63 -26.33 6.94 26.32
N VAL A 64 -25.93 7.73 27.32
CA VAL A 64 -26.00 9.19 27.25
C VAL A 64 -24.97 9.73 26.25
N ALA A 65 -25.38 10.65 25.37
CA ALA A 65 -24.49 11.27 24.39
C ALA A 65 -23.38 12.10 25.07
N GLU A 66 -22.13 11.84 24.70
CA GLU A 66 -20.98 12.63 25.14
C GLU A 66 -20.46 13.51 23.99
N ARG A 67 -20.12 14.77 24.29
CA ARG A 67 -19.49 15.68 23.32
C ARG A 67 -18.00 15.35 23.18
N GLY A 68 -17.61 14.89 22.00
CA GLY A 68 -16.22 14.70 21.63
C GLY A 68 -15.47 16.02 21.38
N PHE A 69 -14.15 15.94 21.36
CA PHE A 69 -13.22 17.06 21.23
C PHE A 69 -13.43 17.91 19.95
N PHE A 70 -13.92 17.30 18.86
CA PHE A 70 -14.21 17.97 17.59
C PHE A 70 -15.70 18.35 17.42
N GLY A 71 -16.50 18.33 18.49
CA GLY A 71 -17.91 18.73 18.46
C GLY A 71 -18.91 17.65 18.05
N ASN A 72 -18.44 16.45 17.68
CA ASN A 72 -19.32 15.30 17.45
C ASN A 72 -19.88 14.76 18.78
N SER A 73 -21.19 14.58 18.87
CA SER A 73 -21.81 13.81 19.94
C SER A 73 -21.78 12.32 19.58
N SER A 74 -20.99 11.52 20.29
CA SER A 74 -21.03 10.06 20.15
C SER A 74 -21.92 9.47 21.25
N VAL A 75 -22.94 8.73 20.85
CA VAL A 75 -23.76 7.92 21.75
C VAL A 75 -22.98 6.65 22.05
N ARG A 76 -22.53 6.50 23.31
CA ARG A 76 -21.89 5.25 23.74
C ARG A 76 -22.96 4.20 24.01
N PRO A 77 -22.71 2.91 23.77
CA PRO A 77 -23.62 1.86 24.18
C PRO A 77 -23.80 1.84 25.70
N ALA A 78 -25.00 1.52 26.16
CA ALA A 78 -25.25 1.25 27.56
C ALA A 78 -24.88 -0.20 27.86
N VAL A 79 -23.74 -0.41 28.51
CA VAL A 79 -23.13 -1.73 28.73
C VAL A 79 -23.61 -2.33 30.05
N ASN A 80 -23.88 -3.64 30.07
CA ASN A 80 -24.39 -4.36 31.24
C ASN A 80 -25.66 -3.72 31.85
N ALA A 81 -26.44 -3.02 31.03
CA ALA A 81 -27.67 -2.40 31.44
C ALA A 81 -28.76 -3.48 31.58
N PRO A 82 -29.37 -3.65 32.76
CA PRO A 82 -30.46 -4.61 32.93
C PRO A 82 -31.73 -4.12 32.22
N LEU A 83 -32.33 -5.03 31.46
CA LEU A 83 -33.58 -4.86 30.74
C LEU A 83 -34.61 -5.88 31.27
N THR A 84 -35.82 -5.39 31.54
CA THR A 84 -36.94 -6.20 32.02
C THR A 84 -38.06 -6.21 30.99
N VAL A 85 -38.54 -7.41 30.65
CA VAL A 85 -39.70 -7.62 29.78
C VAL A 85 -40.97 -7.65 30.62
N THR A 86 -41.98 -6.89 30.21
CA THR A 86 -43.32 -6.90 30.80
C THR A 86 -44.34 -7.30 29.74
N LEU A 87 -45.02 -8.42 29.98
CA LEU A 87 -46.11 -8.93 29.16
C LEU A 87 -47.48 -8.48 29.73
N PRO A 88 -48.45 -8.11 28.88
CA PRO A 88 -49.84 -7.94 29.30
C PRO A 88 -50.44 -9.21 29.92
N GLU A 89 -51.42 -9.09 30.82
CA GLU A 89 -52.04 -10.23 31.53
C GLU A 89 -52.60 -11.32 30.60
N ASN A 90 -53.04 -10.94 29.39
CA ASN A 90 -53.58 -11.84 28.37
C ASN A 90 -52.66 -12.02 27.16
N SER A 91 -51.34 -11.79 27.31
CA SER A 91 -50.39 -11.94 26.21
C SER A 91 -50.33 -13.39 25.73
N ALA A 92 -50.46 -13.61 24.42
CA ALA A 92 -50.19 -14.90 23.81
C ALA A 92 -48.70 -15.11 23.48
N LEU A 93 -47.82 -14.15 23.78
CA LEU A 93 -46.39 -14.26 23.49
C LEU A 93 -45.64 -14.92 24.63
N GLN A 94 -44.72 -15.82 24.29
CA GLN A 94 -43.69 -16.31 25.19
C GLN A 94 -42.37 -15.66 24.80
N VAL A 95 -41.71 -15.00 25.77
CA VAL A 95 -40.43 -14.29 25.56
C VAL A 95 -39.37 -14.90 26.48
N ASP A 96 -38.23 -15.27 25.93
CA ASP A 96 -37.10 -15.84 26.66
C ASP A 96 -35.78 -15.15 26.26
N PRO A 97 -35.02 -14.55 27.20
CA PRO A 97 -35.30 -14.42 28.63
C PRO A 97 -36.23 -13.25 28.97
N MET A 98 -36.95 -13.33 30.10
CA MET A 98 -37.78 -12.22 30.61
C MET A 98 -36.96 -11.08 31.24
N GLN A 99 -35.70 -11.34 31.61
CA GLN A 99 -34.74 -10.36 32.09
C GLN A 99 -33.36 -10.70 31.54
N CYS A 100 -32.66 -9.69 31.04
CA CYS A 100 -31.28 -9.84 30.57
C CYS A 100 -30.48 -8.57 30.78
N LYS A 101 -29.17 -8.66 30.63
CA LYS A 101 -28.28 -7.50 30.58
C LYS A 101 -27.79 -7.30 29.15
N THR A 102 -27.56 -6.05 28.78
CA THR A 102 -26.93 -5.73 27.50
C THR A 102 -25.46 -6.14 27.48
N ASP A 103 -24.98 -6.55 26.30
CA ASP A 103 -23.57 -6.85 26.06
C ASP A 103 -22.69 -5.57 26.00
N LEU A 104 -21.40 -5.72 25.64
CA LEU A 104 -20.49 -4.58 25.44
C LEU A 104 -20.90 -3.69 24.24
N GLY A 105 -21.66 -4.27 23.30
CA GLY A 105 -22.34 -3.59 22.20
C GLY A 105 -23.57 -2.79 22.61
N GLY A 106 -24.04 -2.94 23.85
CA GLY A 106 -25.31 -2.42 24.32
C GLY A 106 -26.52 -3.21 23.82
N ALA A 107 -26.34 -4.38 23.22
CA ALA A 107 -27.40 -5.20 22.64
C ALA A 107 -27.91 -6.29 23.61
N ALA A 108 -29.19 -6.66 23.45
CA ALA A 108 -29.86 -7.72 24.17
C ALA A 108 -30.77 -8.51 23.22
N ARG A 109 -30.78 -9.83 23.36
CA ARG A 109 -31.46 -10.77 22.45
C ARG A 109 -32.58 -11.51 23.18
N PHE A 110 -33.71 -11.67 22.50
CA PHE A 110 -34.91 -12.34 23.00
C PHE A 110 -35.48 -13.30 21.97
N LYS A 111 -35.70 -14.55 22.36
CA LYS A 111 -36.48 -15.53 21.59
C LYS A 111 -37.97 -15.34 21.87
N ILE A 112 -38.77 -15.39 20.81
CA ILE A 112 -40.20 -15.11 20.91
C ILE A 112 -40.98 -16.22 20.22
N LYS A 113 -42.01 -16.73 20.91
CA LYS A 113 -42.91 -17.77 20.40
C LYS A 113 -44.37 -17.32 20.46
N ALA A 114 -45.12 -17.66 19.42
CA ALA A 114 -46.53 -17.38 19.33
C ALA A 114 -47.37 -18.39 20.12
N GLY A 115 -48.37 -17.89 20.83
CA GLY A 115 -49.44 -18.67 21.44
C GLY A 115 -50.59 -18.92 20.47
N SER A 116 -51.75 -19.28 21.02
CA SER A 116 -52.93 -19.68 20.22
C SER A 116 -53.84 -18.52 19.80
N GLN A 117 -53.74 -17.35 20.44
CA GLN A 117 -54.60 -16.22 20.12
C GLN A 117 -54.07 -15.46 18.90
N VAL A 118 -54.90 -15.37 17.86
CA VAL A 118 -54.60 -14.58 16.66
C VAL A 118 -54.78 -13.08 16.93
N GLY A 119 -54.00 -12.24 16.25
CA GLY A 119 -54.08 -10.77 16.36
C GLY A 119 -52.73 -10.12 16.54
N ASP A 120 -52.77 -8.81 16.80
CA ASP A 120 -51.61 -8.04 17.18
C ASP A 120 -51.32 -8.20 18.67
N HIS A 121 -50.09 -8.58 18.98
CA HIS A 121 -49.61 -8.76 20.34
C HIS A 121 -48.47 -7.80 20.61
N TYR A 122 -48.42 -7.30 21.84
CA TYR A 122 -47.46 -6.30 22.26
C TYR A 122 -46.86 -6.69 23.60
N PHE A 123 -45.60 -6.34 23.78
CA PHE A 123 -44.97 -6.34 25.09
C PHE A 123 -44.00 -5.18 25.20
N THR A 124 -43.60 -4.91 26.43
CA THR A 124 -42.79 -3.75 26.74
C THR A 124 -41.45 -4.18 27.32
N ILE A 125 -40.38 -3.55 26.85
CA ILE A 125 -39.03 -3.73 27.37
C ILE A 125 -38.64 -2.44 28.09
N THR A 126 -38.35 -2.55 29.38
CA THR A 126 -38.05 -1.42 30.25
C THR A 126 -36.61 -1.50 30.73
N PRO A 127 -35.78 -0.46 30.54
CA PRO A 127 -34.46 -0.43 31.13
C PRO A 127 -34.55 0.00 32.60
N ASP A 128 -33.97 -0.75 33.54
CA ASP A 128 -34.13 -0.45 34.97
C ASP A 128 -33.52 0.92 35.36
N SER A 129 -32.50 1.35 34.61
CA SER A 129 -31.84 2.65 34.80
C SER A 129 -32.68 3.86 34.35
N ASN A 130 -33.72 3.63 33.53
CA ASN A 130 -34.61 4.68 33.01
C ASN A 130 -36.04 4.13 32.74
N PRO A 131 -36.82 3.82 33.79
CA PRO A 131 -38.12 3.17 33.63
C PRO A 131 -39.18 4.01 32.89
N GLU A 132 -38.96 5.32 32.76
CA GLU A 132 -39.87 6.26 32.09
C GLU A 132 -39.79 6.20 30.57
N GLN A 133 -38.79 5.50 30.00
CA GLN A 133 -38.66 5.31 28.55
C GLN A 133 -38.70 3.83 28.14
N PRO A 134 -39.84 3.16 28.32
CA PRO A 134 -40.02 1.80 27.85
C PRO A 134 -40.09 1.74 26.32
N LEU A 135 -39.70 0.60 25.75
CA LEU A 135 -39.87 0.28 24.35
C LEU A 135 -40.98 -0.76 24.18
N THR A 136 -42.08 -0.40 23.53
CA THR A 136 -43.12 -1.36 23.13
C THR A 136 -42.77 -1.99 21.80
N VAL A 137 -42.80 -3.32 21.76
CA VAL A 137 -42.51 -4.13 20.57
C VAL A 137 -43.79 -4.86 20.14
N HIS A 138 -43.96 -5.02 18.84
CA HIS A 138 -45.18 -5.53 18.20
C HIS A 138 -44.89 -6.81 17.41
N PHE A 139 -45.82 -7.76 17.47
CA PHE A 139 -45.83 -9.04 16.75
C PHE A 139 -47.25 -9.40 16.31
N THR A 140 -47.38 -10.12 15.20
CA THR A 140 -48.68 -10.52 14.67
C THR A 140 -48.80 -12.04 14.64
N ILE A 141 -49.90 -12.59 15.15
CA ILE A 141 -50.20 -14.03 15.14
C ILE A 141 -51.43 -14.28 14.25
N GLY A 142 -51.37 -15.28 13.38
CA GLY A 142 -52.49 -15.65 12.48
C GLY A 142 -52.36 -15.16 11.05
N ALA A 143 -51.26 -14.49 10.71
CA ALA A 143 -50.88 -14.13 9.35
C ALA A 143 -49.55 -14.78 8.98
N GLN A 144 -49.45 -15.28 7.75
CA GLN A 144 -48.21 -15.70 7.13
C GLN A 144 -48.09 -15.04 5.76
N ILE A 145 -47.01 -14.29 5.55
CA ILE A 145 -46.72 -13.66 4.26
C ILE A 145 -45.62 -14.43 3.55
N THR A 146 -45.82 -14.68 2.26
CA THR A 146 -44.83 -15.29 1.36
C THR A 146 -44.63 -14.41 0.14
N GLY A 147 -43.48 -14.56 -0.53
CA GLY A 147 -43.09 -13.69 -1.63
C GLY A 147 -42.52 -12.34 -1.18
N GLY A 148 -42.33 -12.08 0.12
CA GLY A 148 -41.56 -10.94 0.59
C GLY A 148 -40.07 -11.02 0.23
N GLU A 149 -39.35 -9.92 0.41
CA GLU A 149 -37.89 -9.80 0.27
C GLU A 149 -37.35 -10.18 -1.12
N GLN A 150 -38.18 -10.04 -2.15
CA GLN A 150 -37.79 -10.28 -3.53
C GLN A 150 -36.82 -9.21 -4.03
N GLU A 151 -35.86 -9.64 -4.84
CA GLU A 151 -34.95 -8.77 -5.58
C GLU A 151 -35.39 -8.64 -7.04
N ILE A 152 -35.51 -7.41 -7.51
CA ILE A 152 -35.90 -7.10 -8.88
C ILE A 152 -35.07 -5.98 -9.49
N GLY A 153 -35.07 -5.90 -10.82
CA GLY A 153 -34.56 -4.72 -11.51
C GLY A 153 -35.42 -3.49 -11.20
N VAL A 154 -34.82 -2.30 -11.23
CA VAL A 154 -35.58 -1.05 -11.20
C VAL A 154 -36.59 -0.99 -12.34
N GLY A 155 -37.83 -0.59 -12.03
CA GLY A 155 -38.96 -0.54 -12.97
C GLY A 155 -39.58 -1.89 -13.34
N ALA A 156 -39.04 -3.00 -12.83
CA ALA A 156 -39.54 -4.34 -13.10
C ALA A 156 -40.70 -4.73 -12.17
N THR A 157 -41.44 -5.76 -12.56
CA THR A 157 -42.46 -6.40 -11.71
C THR A 157 -41.85 -7.62 -11.02
N ALA A 158 -42.18 -7.82 -9.75
CA ALA A 158 -41.80 -8.98 -8.96
C ALA A 158 -42.14 -10.28 -9.71
N PRO A 159 -41.23 -11.26 -9.80
CA PRO A 159 -41.49 -12.52 -10.48
C PRO A 159 -42.50 -13.40 -9.73
N LYS A 160 -42.61 -13.25 -8.39
CA LYS A 160 -43.58 -13.94 -7.55
C LYS A 160 -44.58 -12.93 -6.95
N PRO A 161 -45.85 -13.30 -6.76
CA PRO A 161 -46.78 -12.47 -6.02
C PRO A 161 -46.40 -12.40 -4.54
N ILE A 162 -46.76 -11.29 -3.89
CA ILE A 162 -46.88 -11.25 -2.42
C ILE A 162 -48.17 -11.97 -2.08
N SER A 163 -48.07 -13.06 -1.31
CA SER A 163 -49.21 -13.87 -0.87
C SER A 163 -49.34 -13.78 0.65
N VAL A 164 -50.56 -13.55 1.11
CA VAL A 164 -50.93 -13.42 2.53
C VAL A 164 -51.89 -14.54 2.84
N LYS A 165 -51.49 -15.43 3.75
CA LYS A 165 -52.30 -16.53 4.27
C LYS A 165 -52.79 -16.18 5.66
N LEU A 166 -54.11 -16.28 5.86
CA LEU A 166 -54.79 -15.96 7.10
C LEU A 166 -55.45 -17.20 7.70
N VAL A 167 -55.35 -17.34 9.02
CA VAL A 167 -56.00 -18.39 9.79
C VAL A 167 -56.82 -17.82 10.93
N ARG A 168 -57.90 -18.51 11.29
CA ARG A 168 -58.72 -18.22 12.46
C ARG A 168 -58.08 -18.82 13.72
N GLN A 169 -58.64 -18.49 14.88
CA GLN A 169 -58.13 -18.94 16.19
C GLN A 169 -58.13 -20.47 16.35
N ASP A 170 -59.00 -21.18 15.62
CA ASP A 170 -59.05 -22.65 15.58
C ASP A 170 -58.08 -23.28 14.56
N GLY A 171 -57.27 -22.46 13.88
CA GLY A 171 -56.33 -22.88 12.85
C GLY A 171 -56.94 -23.10 11.47
N THR A 172 -58.26 -22.89 11.29
CA THR A 172 -58.90 -23.00 9.98
C THR A 172 -58.59 -21.81 9.07
N PRO A 173 -58.57 -21.96 7.74
CA PRO A 173 -58.34 -20.84 6.83
C PRO A 173 -59.41 -19.74 6.96
N ALA A 174 -58.99 -18.49 7.07
CA ALA A 174 -59.91 -17.36 7.09
C ALA A 174 -60.32 -16.98 5.65
N VAL A 175 -61.50 -17.41 5.22
CA VAL A 175 -62.00 -17.26 3.84
C VAL A 175 -62.76 -15.94 3.67
N ASN A 176 -62.62 -15.32 2.49
CA ASN A 176 -63.32 -14.09 2.06
C ASN A 176 -62.96 -12.81 2.85
N VAL A 177 -61.85 -12.80 3.57
CA VAL A 177 -61.33 -11.65 4.31
C VAL A 177 -60.67 -10.65 3.34
N PRO A 178 -61.01 -9.36 3.35
CA PRO A 178 -60.37 -8.38 2.49
C PRO A 178 -58.97 -8.01 3.02
N VAL A 179 -58.00 -8.04 2.10
CA VAL A 179 -56.60 -7.68 2.30
C VAL A 179 -56.25 -6.52 1.37
N TYR A 180 -55.75 -5.44 1.94
CA TYR A 180 -55.38 -4.23 1.23
C TYR A 180 -53.87 -4.15 1.08
N PHE A 181 -53.41 -3.92 -0.15
CA PHE A 181 -52.00 -3.82 -0.50
C PHE A 181 -51.69 -2.41 -0.97
N LYS A 182 -50.68 -1.78 -0.37
CA LYS A 182 -50.27 -0.43 -0.74
C LYS A 182 -48.77 -0.24 -0.61
N VAL A 183 -48.13 0.36 -1.61
CA VAL A 183 -46.73 0.79 -1.46
C VAL A 183 -46.71 1.99 -0.51
N ILE A 184 -46.13 1.80 0.67
CA ILE A 184 -46.10 2.80 1.74
C ILE A 184 -44.80 3.59 1.79
N SER A 185 -43.70 2.99 1.31
CA SER A 185 -42.39 3.64 1.25
C SER A 185 -41.64 3.25 -0.01
N SER A 186 -40.83 4.17 -0.51
CA SER A 186 -39.89 3.93 -1.60
C SER A 186 -38.55 4.62 -1.29
N PRO A 187 -37.46 4.28 -2.01
CA PRO A 187 -36.14 4.85 -1.76
C PRO A 187 -36.05 6.38 -1.91
N VAL A 188 -37.02 6.99 -2.59
CA VAL A 188 -37.12 8.44 -2.79
C VAL A 188 -38.50 8.91 -2.32
N ALA A 189 -38.62 10.17 -1.91
CA ALA A 189 -39.91 10.72 -1.48
C ALA A 189 -41.01 10.53 -2.56
N GLY A 190 -42.11 9.88 -2.17
CA GLY A 190 -43.21 9.49 -3.06
C GLY A 190 -43.15 8.03 -3.54
N THR A 191 -44.09 7.62 -4.38
CA THR A 191 -44.12 6.24 -4.94
C THR A 191 -43.48 6.14 -6.34
N ALA A 192 -43.20 7.26 -7.02
CA ALA A 192 -42.40 7.40 -8.25
C ALA A 192 -42.41 6.19 -9.23
N GLY A 193 -43.60 5.67 -9.55
CA GLY A 193 -43.80 4.57 -10.51
C GLY A 193 -43.81 3.16 -9.91
N ALA A 194 -43.62 3.01 -8.60
CA ALA A 194 -43.90 1.80 -7.86
C ALA A 194 -45.41 1.65 -7.59
N GLY A 195 -45.90 0.42 -7.60
CA GLY A 195 -47.31 0.13 -7.36
C GLY A 195 -47.58 -1.36 -7.24
N VAL A 196 -48.84 -1.69 -6.99
CA VAL A 196 -49.33 -3.07 -6.95
C VAL A 196 -50.31 -3.33 -8.09
N SER A 197 -50.41 -4.58 -8.55
CA SER A 197 -51.40 -4.96 -9.56
C SER A 197 -52.83 -4.89 -9.01
N THR A 198 -52.98 -5.21 -7.73
CA THR A 198 -54.26 -5.29 -7.04
C THR A 198 -54.13 -4.64 -5.66
N GLU A 199 -54.82 -3.52 -5.43
CA GLU A 199 -54.81 -2.81 -4.15
C GLU A 199 -55.71 -3.48 -3.10
N THR A 200 -56.68 -4.30 -3.52
CA THR A 200 -57.60 -5.01 -2.63
C THR A 200 -57.89 -6.40 -3.18
N ALA A 201 -57.59 -7.43 -2.40
CA ALA A 201 -57.89 -8.82 -2.73
C ALA A 201 -58.59 -9.50 -1.55
N HIS A 202 -59.48 -10.46 -1.84
CA HIS A 202 -60.12 -11.28 -0.82
C HIS A 202 -59.43 -12.63 -0.70
N THR A 203 -59.36 -13.17 0.51
CA THR A 203 -58.80 -14.51 0.74
C THR A 203 -59.66 -15.60 0.09
N ASN A 204 -59.02 -16.55 -0.56
CA ASN A 204 -59.68 -17.68 -1.23
C ASN A 204 -60.06 -18.81 -0.23
N GLY A 205 -60.51 -19.96 -0.74
CA GLY A 205 -60.88 -21.13 0.10
C GLY A 205 -59.73 -21.76 0.91
N GLN A 206 -58.48 -21.36 0.66
CA GLN A 206 -57.30 -21.73 1.45
C GLN A 206 -56.84 -20.60 2.38
N GLY A 207 -57.60 -19.50 2.48
CA GLY A 207 -57.28 -18.35 3.30
C GLY A 207 -56.21 -17.44 2.70
N GLU A 208 -55.96 -17.50 1.38
CA GLU A 208 -54.87 -16.76 0.73
C GLU A 208 -55.36 -15.61 -0.15
N ALA A 209 -54.70 -14.45 -0.05
CA ALA A 209 -54.88 -13.28 -0.90
C ALA A 209 -53.52 -12.85 -1.51
N GLN A 210 -53.51 -12.40 -2.77
CA GLN A 210 -52.25 -12.17 -3.50
C GLN A 210 -52.24 -10.87 -4.31
N THR A 211 -51.06 -10.27 -4.47
CA THR A 211 -50.83 -9.12 -5.38
C THR A 211 -49.43 -9.17 -6.01
N MET A 212 -49.27 -8.60 -7.20
CA MET A 212 -47.96 -8.40 -7.83
C MET A 212 -47.46 -7.00 -7.53
N VAL A 213 -46.16 -6.85 -7.26
CA VAL A 213 -45.55 -5.54 -6.98
C VAL A 213 -44.65 -5.13 -8.12
N LYS A 214 -44.71 -3.85 -8.51
CA LYS A 214 -43.80 -3.23 -9.46
C LYS A 214 -42.94 -2.18 -8.76
N SER A 215 -41.63 -2.22 -8.99
CA SER A 215 -40.71 -1.22 -8.45
C SER A 215 -40.74 0.08 -9.25
N GLY A 216 -40.30 1.16 -8.60
CA GLY A 216 -39.98 2.43 -9.25
C GLY A 216 -38.64 2.37 -9.98
N LYS A 217 -38.19 3.51 -10.52
CA LYS A 217 -36.95 3.62 -11.32
C LYS A 217 -35.67 3.80 -10.50
N VAL A 218 -35.72 3.67 -9.18
CA VAL A 218 -34.59 3.97 -8.28
C VAL A 218 -34.23 2.73 -7.48
N SER A 219 -32.93 2.48 -7.35
CA SER A 219 -32.42 1.39 -6.52
C SER A 219 -32.72 1.62 -5.04
N GLY A 220 -33.03 0.56 -4.31
CA GLY A 220 -33.21 0.56 -2.87
C GLY A 220 -34.43 -0.26 -2.44
N GLU A 221 -34.78 -0.09 -1.17
CA GLU A 221 -35.90 -0.78 -0.52
C GLU A 221 -37.24 -0.09 -0.79
N TYR A 222 -38.20 -0.87 -1.25
CA TYR A 222 -39.61 -0.51 -1.40
C TYR A 222 -40.39 -1.29 -0.34
N VAL A 223 -41.21 -0.58 0.44
CA VAL A 223 -42.00 -1.20 1.50
C VAL A 223 -43.46 -1.23 1.07
N LEU A 224 -44.02 -2.43 1.03
CA LEU A 224 -45.42 -2.71 0.82
C LEU A 224 -46.11 -2.89 2.17
N GLY A 225 -47.13 -2.09 2.44
CA GLY A 225 -48.05 -2.30 3.55
C GLY A 225 -49.15 -3.27 3.16
N VAL A 226 -49.38 -4.25 4.02
CA VAL A 226 -50.47 -5.21 3.97
C VAL A 226 -51.40 -4.93 5.14
N GLU A 227 -52.60 -4.45 4.88
CA GLU A 227 -53.62 -4.18 5.89
C GLU A 227 -54.73 -5.22 5.79
N ILE A 228 -55.15 -5.76 6.93
CA ILE A 228 -56.17 -6.81 7.03
C ILE A 228 -57.28 -6.27 7.92
N ALA A 229 -58.50 -6.23 7.38
CA ALA A 229 -59.66 -5.78 8.11
C ALA A 229 -60.80 -6.78 7.90
N ASP A 230 -61.10 -7.59 8.91
CA ASP A 230 -62.27 -8.45 8.91
C ASP A 230 -63.38 -7.81 9.79
N PRO A 231 -64.45 -7.28 9.17
CA PRO A 231 -65.55 -6.66 9.91
C PRO A 231 -66.44 -7.67 10.64
N GLU A 232 -66.45 -8.95 10.24
CA GLU A 232 -67.37 -9.97 10.78
C GLU A 232 -66.85 -10.58 12.09
N GLU A 233 -65.53 -10.78 12.19
CA GLU A 233 -64.85 -11.33 13.38
C GLU A 233 -64.19 -10.22 14.26
N ASN A 234 -64.46 -8.94 13.95
CA ASN A 234 -63.91 -7.77 14.63
C ASN A 234 -62.37 -7.76 14.70
N TYR A 235 -61.74 -8.17 13.60
CA TYR A 235 -60.31 -8.47 13.53
C TYR A 235 -59.60 -7.47 12.60
N TYR A 236 -58.86 -6.55 13.20
CA TYR A 236 -58.04 -5.56 12.51
C TYR A 236 -56.57 -5.83 12.84
N MET A 237 -55.80 -6.30 11.87
CA MET A 237 -54.34 -6.36 12.04
C MET A 237 -53.75 -5.02 11.63
N ARG A 238 -52.79 -4.55 12.42
CA ARG A 238 -51.94 -3.43 12.04
C ARG A 238 -51.19 -3.78 10.76
N GLN A 239 -50.95 -2.75 9.95
CA GLN A 239 -50.26 -2.88 8.68
C GLN A 239 -48.95 -3.66 8.81
N ILE A 240 -48.90 -4.84 8.16
CA ILE A 240 -47.70 -5.66 8.07
C ILE A 240 -46.83 -5.11 6.93
N GLN A 241 -45.54 -4.91 7.20
CA GLN A 241 -44.61 -4.34 6.24
C GLN A 241 -43.83 -5.43 5.53
N VAL A 242 -43.93 -5.46 4.20
CA VAL A 242 -43.24 -6.41 3.34
C VAL A 242 -42.25 -5.65 2.48
N ARG A 243 -40.97 -6.05 2.53
CA ARG A 243 -39.89 -5.36 1.82
C ARG A 243 -39.67 -5.97 0.44
N ILE A 244 -39.39 -5.15 -0.55
CA ILE A 244 -38.93 -5.53 -1.88
C ILE A 244 -37.72 -4.68 -2.22
N LEU A 245 -36.71 -5.29 -2.82
CA LEU A 245 -35.47 -4.62 -3.14
C LEU A 245 -35.35 -4.48 -4.65
N ALA A 246 -35.26 -3.23 -5.12
CA ALA A 246 -35.02 -2.96 -6.53
C ALA A 246 -33.57 -2.52 -6.74
N LEU A 247 -32.91 -3.02 -7.77
CA LEU A 247 -31.52 -2.71 -8.06
C LEU A 247 -31.30 -2.33 -9.52
N ASP A 248 -30.60 -1.22 -9.72
CA ASP A 248 -29.90 -0.88 -10.95
C ASP A 248 -28.43 -1.31 -10.81
N VAL A 249 -28.14 -2.54 -11.25
CA VAL A 249 -26.80 -3.15 -11.14
C VAL A 249 -25.75 -2.33 -11.86
N TRP A 250 -26.10 -1.74 -13.02
CA TRP A 250 -25.16 -0.96 -13.81
C TRP A 250 -24.77 0.34 -13.11
N LYS A 251 -25.76 1.05 -12.56
CA LYS A 251 -25.51 2.28 -11.81
C LYS A 251 -24.64 2.02 -10.57
N VAL A 252 -24.94 0.96 -9.81
CA VAL A 252 -24.14 0.60 -8.63
C VAL A 252 -22.71 0.22 -9.04
N ALA A 253 -22.53 -0.57 -10.10
CA ALA A 253 -21.21 -0.93 -10.60
C ALA A 253 -20.40 0.32 -11.03
N ILE A 254 -21.01 1.25 -11.77
CA ILE A 254 -20.35 2.50 -12.19
C ILE A 254 -19.97 3.34 -10.98
N ASN A 255 -20.86 3.49 -9.99
CA ASN A 255 -20.60 4.28 -8.80
C ASN A 255 -19.47 3.69 -7.95
N VAL A 256 -19.48 2.37 -7.71
CA VAL A 256 -18.45 1.67 -6.95
C VAL A 256 -17.09 1.75 -7.67
N LEU A 257 -17.04 1.49 -8.98
CA LEU A 257 -15.81 1.60 -9.77
C LEU A 257 -15.29 3.04 -9.84
N GLY A 258 -16.18 4.03 -9.96
CA GLY A 258 -15.83 5.45 -9.92
C GLY A 258 -15.28 5.87 -8.57
N ALA A 259 -15.90 5.43 -7.48
CA ALA A 259 -15.45 5.67 -6.11
C ALA A 259 -14.07 5.03 -5.85
N LEU A 260 -13.86 3.80 -6.35
CA LEU A 260 -12.57 3.12 -6.32
C LEU A 260 -11.50 3.89 -7.11
N ALA A 261 -11.83 4.41 -8.30
CA ALA A 261 -10.91 5.21 -9.09
C ALA A 261 -10.50 6.51 -8.38
N LEU A 262 -11.46 7.21 -7.74
CA LEU A 262 -11.18 8.39 -6.92
C LEU A 262 -10.27 8.06 -5.74
N PHE A 263 -10.53 6.94 -5.06
CA PHE A 263 -9.71 6.46 -3.96
C PHE A 263 -8.26 6.16 -4.40
N ILE A 264 -8.08 5.40 -5.49
CA ILE A 264 -6.75 5.08 -6.05
C ILE A 264 -6.03 6.34 -6.52
N PHE A 265 -6.74 7.26 -7.19
CA PHE A 265 -6.19 8.53 -7.61
C PHE A 265 -5.77 9.39 -6.42
N GLY A 266 -6.57 9.40 -5.35
CA GLY A 266 -6.23 10.06 -4.09
C GLY A 266 -4.95 9.51 -3.45
N MET A 267 -4.79 8.19 -3.40
CA MET A 267 -3.56 7.54 -2.93
C MET A 267 -2.35 7.93 -3.77
N LYS A 268 -2.47 7.94 -5.10
CA LYS A 268 -1.39 8.36 -5.99
C LYS A 268 -0.98 9.81 -5.73
N LEU A 269 -1.96 10.72 -5.68
CA LEU A 269 -1.70 12.15 -5.47
C LEU A 269 -1.07 12.40 -4.09
N MET A 270 -1.52 11.67 -3.07
CA MET A 270 -0.94 11.75 -1.72
C MET A 270 0.51 11.26 -1.71
N SER A 271 0.79 10.12 -2.34
CA SER A 271 2.15 9.56 -2.46
C SER A 271 3.10 10.51 -3.20
N ASP A 272 2.66 11.07 -4.34
CA ASP A 272 3.45 12.05 -5.10
C ASP A 272 3.72 13.34 -4.28
N GLY A 273 2.70 13.82 -3.56
CA GLY A 273 2.82 14.98 -2.68
C GLY A 273 3.80 14.77 -1.53
N LEU A 274 3.70 13.65 -0.82
CA LEU A 274 4.61 13.26 0.25
C LEU A 274 6.03 13.05 -0.27
N MET A 275 6.20 12.46 -1.45
CA MET A 275 7.51 12.29 -2.08
C MET A 275 8.16 13.63 -2.46
N LYS A 276 7.37 14.61 -2.93
CA LYS A 276 7.85 15.98 -3.16
C LYS A 276 8.30 16.68 -1.88
N ILE A 277 7.60 16.45 -0.77
CA ILE A 277 7.97 16.96 0.57
C ILE A 277 9.23 16.25 1.10
N ALA A 278 9.34 14.94 0.86
CA ALA A 278 10.45 14.12 1.32
C ALA A 278 11.77 14.50 0.64
N GLY A 279 11.77 14.75 -0.69
CA GLY A 279 12.90 15.35 -1.43
C GLY A 279 14.28 14.84 -1.01
N ASP A 280 15.16 15.75 -0.60
CA ASP A 280 16.54 15.45 -0.17
C ASP A 280 16.64 14.57 1.10
N ARG A 281 15.55 14.36 1.86
CA ARG A 281 15.55 13.42 2.99
C ARG A 281 15.59 11.96 2.54
N MET A 282 15.14 11.67 1.31
CA MET A 282 15.25 10.32 0.74
C MET A 282 16.71 9.86 0.70
N LYS A 283 17.65 10.79 0.44
CA LYS A 283 19.11 10.53 0.44
C LYS A 283 19.60 9.98 1.78
N LYS A 284 19.16 10.59 2.88
CA LYS A 284 19.54 10.16 4.24
C LYS A 284 18.99 8.78 4.58
N ILE A 285 17.82 8.42 4.06
CA ILE A 285 17.23 7.11 4.32
C ILE A 285 18.01 6.00 3.58
N LEU A 286 18.51 6.27 2.38
CA LEU A 286 19.38 5.34 1.63
C LEU A 286 20.68 5.02 2.39
N HIS A 287 21.28 6.01 3.05
CA HIS A 287 22.49 5.82 3.86
C HIS A 287 22.27 4.88 5.07
N PHE A 288 21.04 4.80 5.60
CA PHE A 288 20.73 3.87 6.69
C PHE A 288 20.73 2.40 6.26
N PHE A 289 20.64 2.09 4.96
CA PHE A 289 20.59 0.70 4.49
C PHE A 289 21.88 -0.10 4.77
N SER A 290 22.99 0.57 5.09
CA SER A 290 24.32 -0.05 5.15
C SER A 290 24.72 -0.65 6.52
N ARG A 291 24.09 -0.25 7.63
CA ARG A 291 24.75 -0.39 8.96
C ARG A 291 24.50 -1.69 9.73
N ASN A 292 23.28 -2.24 9.75
CA ASN A 292 22.92 -3.56 10.32
C ASN A 292 21.47 -3.95 9.97
N GLY A 293 21.07 -5.21 10.23
CA GLY A 293 19.75 -5.73 9.88
C GLY A 293 18.56 -5.03 10.55
N ILE A 294 18.69 -4.53 11.79
CA ILE A 294 17.63 -3.79 12.48
C ILE A 294 17.44 -2.41 11.84
N VAL A 295 18.55 -1.72 11.56
CA VAL A 295 18.53 -0.43 10.89
C VAL A 295 17.94 -0.57 9.49
N ALA A 296 18.21 -1.66 8.78
CA ALA A 296 17.60 -1.97 7.49
C ALA A 296 16.06 -2.11 7.58
N VAL A 297 15.55 -2.83 8.60
CA VAL A 297 14.10 -2.93 8.86
C VAL A 297 13.49 -1.57 9.18
N CYS A 298 14.09 -0.80 10.09
CA CYS A 298 13.59 0.53 10.43
C CYS A 298 13.60 1.48 9.21
N ALA A 299 14.64 1.41 8.39
CA ALA A 299 14.75 2.21 7.18
C ALA A 299 13.68 1.81 6.16
N GLY A 300 13.47 0.52 5.89
CA GLY A 300 12.41 0.04 5.01
C GLY A 300 11.01 0.45 5.46
N ALA A 301 10.74 0.39 6.77
CA ALA A 301 9.49 0.84 7.36
C ALA A 301 9.31 2.35 7.17
N ALA A 302 10.35 3.14 7.42
CA ALA A 302 10.31 4.59 7.24
C ALA A 302 10.12 5.00 5.77
N VAL A 303 10.86 4.40 4.82
CA VAL A 303 10.68 4.67 3.38
C VAL A 303 9.25 4.36 2.97
N THR A 304 8.76 3.17 3.31
CA THR A 304 7.43 2.74 2.86
C THR A 304 6.33 3.56 3.51
N ALA A 305 6.48 3.95 4.78
CA ALA A 305 5.52 4.85 5.44
C ALA A 305 5.47 6.24 4.79
N VAL A 306 6.60 6.76 4.33
CA VAL A 306 6.67 8.08 3.66
C VAL A 306 6.17 7.98 2.21
N VAL A 307 6.59 6.96 1.47
CA VAL A 307 6.23 6.74 0.07
C VAL A 307 4.80 6.21 -0.06
N GLN A 308 4.26 5.55 0.98
CA GLN A 308 2.93 4.93 1.01
C GLN A 308 2.75 3.81 -0.04
N SER A 309 3.86 3.21 -0.49
CA SER A 309 3.84 2.13 -1.48
C SER A 309 4.99 1.16 -1.22
N SER A 310 4.67 0.00 -0.64
CA SER A 310 5.65 -1.08 -0.47
C SER A 310 6.14 -1.61 -1.80
N SER A 311 5.27 -1.72 -2.81
CA SER A 311 5.67 -2.14 -4.16
C SER A 311 6.78 -1.23 -4.69
N ALA A 312 6.66 0.09 -4.54
CA ALA A 312 7.70 1.04 -4.96
C ALA A 312 9.00 0.85 -4.15
N THR A 313 8.90 0.65 -2.83
CA THR A 313 10.08 0.39 -1.99
C THR A 313 10.76 -0.94 -2.32
N THR A 314 10.01 -2.01 -2.55
CA THR A 314 10.57 -3.31 -2.90
C THR A 314 11.18 -3.31 -4.30
N VAL A 315 10.53 -2.67 -5.29
CA VAL A 315 11.11 -2.48 -6.64
C VAL A 315 12.43 -1.72 -6.56
N MET A 316 12.51 -0.70 -5.69
CA MET A 316 13.75 0.04 -5.45
C MET A 316 14.83 -0.85 -4.81
N VAL A 317 14.48 -1.67 -3.81
CA VAL A 317 15.40 -2.65 -3.20
C VAL A 317 15.91 -3.66 -4.23
N ILE A 318 15.05 -4.12 -5.13
CA ILE A 318 15.40 -5.01 -6.24
C ILE A 318 16.37 -4.31 -7.20
N GLY A 319 16.13 -3.04 -7.51
CA GLY A 319 17.05 -2.26 -8.33
C GLY A 319 18.42 -2.09 -7.67
N PHE A 320 18.45 -1.82 -6.36
CA PHE A 320 19.70 -1.68 -5.60
C PHE A 320 20.52 -2.96 -5.56
N ILE A 321 19.89 -4.11 -5.33
CA ILE A 321 20.60 -5.40 -5.35
C ILE A 321 21.00 -5.81 -6.78
N ASN A 322 20.22 -5.42 -7.80
CA ASN A 322 20.60 -5.68 -9.19
C ASN A 322 21.89 -4.92 -9.57
N ALA A 323 22.00 -3.70 -9.06
CA ALA A 323 23.15 -2.83 -9.26
C ALA A 323 24.35 -3.12 -8.34
N GLY A 324 24.25 -4.13 -7.46
CA GLY A 324 25.31 -4.46 -6.50
C GLY A 324 25.48 -3.46 -5.35
N LEU A 325 24.54 -2.53 -5.16
CA LEU A 325 24.57 -1.52 -4.10
C LEU A 325 24.16 -2.08 -2.74
N LEU A 326 23.41 -3.18 -2.74
CA LEU A 326 22.99 -3.90 -1.53
C LEU A 326 23.27 -5.38 -1.68
N ASN A 327 23.61 -6.04 -0.57
CA ASN A 327 23.61 -7.50 -0.52
C ASN A 327 22.22 -8.05 -0.16
N LEU A 328 22.03 -9.36 -0.40
CA LEU A 328 20.75 -10.04 -0.14
C LEU A 328 20.27 -9.88 1.31
N THR A 329 21.18 -9.97 2.29
CA THR A 329 20.82 -9.87 3.72
C THR A 329 20.28 -8.48 4.07
N GLN A 330 20.90 -7.41 3.56
CA GLN A 330 20.42 -6.04 3.73
C GLN A 330 19.06 -5.84 3.06
N SER A 331 18.92 -6.32 1.81
CA SER A 331 17.67 -6.23 1.06
C SER A 331 16.50 -6.91 1.77
N ILE A 332 16.72 -8.11 2.35
CA ILE A 332 15.70 -8.82 3.13
C ILE A 332 15.26 -7.97 4.34
N GLY A 333 16.20 -7.36 5.06
CA GLY A 333 15.89 -6.46 6.17
C GLY A 333 15.00 -5.28 5.74
N ILE A 334 15.34 -4.62 4.63
CA ILE A 334 14.54 -3.50 4.11
C ILE A 334 13.15 -3.97 3.69
N ILE A 335 13.03 -5.13 3.05
CA ILE A 335 11.75 -5.72 2.63
C ILE A 335 10.85 -6.00 3.85
N PHE A 336 11.40 -6.56 4.93
CA PHE A 336 10.65 -6.81 6.17
C PHE A 336 10.13 -5.48 6.75
N GLY A 337 10.99 -4.47 6.76
CA GLY A 337 10.62 -3.11 7.12
C GLY A 337 9.48 -2.55 6.28
N ALA A 338 9.56 -2.72 4.96
CA ALA A 338 8.55 -2.20 4.03
C ALA A 338 7.15 -2.75 4.31
N ASN A 339 7.04 -4.01 4.73
CA ASN A 339 5.76 -4.59 5.13
C ASN A 339 5.18 -3.92 6.38
N ILE A 340 6.00 -3.54 7.37
CA ILE A 340 5.56 -2.71 8.50
C ILE A 340 5.09 -1.33 8.02
N GLY A 341 5.88 -0.68 7.16
CA GLY A 341 5.57 0.69 6.69
C GLY A 341 4.26 0.76 5.88
N THR A 342 3.91 -0.29 5.14
CA THR A 342 2.64 -0.40 4.39
C THR A 342 1.41 -0.24 5.28
N THR A 343 1.53 -0.59 6.55
CA THR A 343 0.40 -0.56 7.49
C THR A 343 -0.04 0.87 7.83
N VAL A 344 0.82 1.86 7.62
CA VAL A 344 0.50 3.28 7.85
C VAL A 344 -0.69 3.74 7.00
N THR A 345 -0.84 3.23 5.78
CA THR A 345 -1.98 3.57 4.91
C THR A 345 -3.30 3.09 5.52
N ALA A 346 -3.34 1.84 6.00
CA ALA A 346 -4.51 1.26 6.65
C ALA A 346 -4.87 2.01 7.93
N GLN A 347 -3.85 2.35 8.73
CA GLN A 347 -4.00 3.14 9.94
C GLN A 347 -4.64 4.49 9.62
N LEU A 348 -4.10 5.21 8.64
CA LEU A 348 -4.62 6.50 8.20
C LEU A 348 -6.11 6.41 7.81
N ILE A 349 -6.47 5.41 7.00
CA ILE A 349 -7.85 5.21 6.53
C ILE A 349 -8.81 4.89 7.69
N SER A 350 -8.38 4.10 8.67
CA SER A 350 -9.24 3.60 9.76
C SER A 350 -9.76 4.66 10.73
N PHE A 351 -9.21 5.88 10.73
CA PHE A 351 -9.57 6.92 11.71
C PHE A 351 -10.93 7.60 11.45
N ASN A 352 -11.71 7.14 10.47
CA ASN A 352 -13.01 7.70 10.10
C ASN A 352 -12.99 9.24 10.02
N LEU A 353 -12.01 9.78 9.31
CA LEU A 353 -11.82 11.23 9.14
C LEU A 353 -12.63 11.79 7.96
N GLY A 354 -13.76 11.15 7.62
CA GLY A 354 -14.59 11.52 6.48
C GLY A 354 -15.05 12.99 6.51
N VAL A 355 -15.26 13.55 7.69
CA VAL A 355 -15.62 14.97 7.87
C VAL A 355 -14.53 15.92 7.37
N LEU A 356 -13.27 15.51 7.46
CA LEU A 356 -12.12 16.29 6.98
C LEU A 356 -11.90 16.15 5.48
N ALA A 357 -12.60 15.24 4.78
CA ALA A 357 -12.39 14.98 3.37
C ALA A 357 -12.59 16.23 2.51
N MET A 358 -13.76 16.86 2.58
CA MET A 358 -14.10 18.05 1.77
C MET A 358 -13.25 19.28 2.13
N PRO A 359 -13.01 19.62 3.42
CA PRO A 359 -12.06 20.66 3.79
C PRO A 359 -10.63 20.39 3.28
N ALA A 360 -10.15 19.15 3.34
CA ALA A 360 -8.82 18.79 2.86
C ALA A 360 -8.70 18.93 1.33
N ILE A 361 -9.73 18.55 0.57
CA ILE A 361 -9.80 18.80 -0.88
C ILE A 361 -9.75 20.29 -1.16
N ALA A 362 -10.61 21.09 -0.51
CA ALA A 362 -10.69 22.54 -0.76
C ALA A 362 -9.36 23.26 -0.47
N LEU A 363 -8.78 23.03 0.71
CA LEU A 363 -7.50 23.65 1.10
C LEU A 363 -6.32 23.10 0.28
N GLY A 364 -6.32 21.80 -0.01
CA GLY A 364 -5.30 21.16 -0.83
C GLY A 364 -5.27 21.71 -2.26
N MET A 365 -6.45 21.95 -2.85
CA MET A 365 -6.57 22.53 -4.20
C MET A 365 -5.95 23.92 -4.27
N ILE A 366 -6.10 24.76 -3.24
CA ILE A 366 -5.42 26.06 -3.16
C ILE A 366 -3.90 25.87 -3.15
N GLY A 367 -3.40 24.92 -2.35
CA GLY A 367 -1.96 24.60 -2.27
C GLY A 367 -1.38 24.07 -3.59
N LEU A 368 -2.19 23.38 -4.41
CA LEU A 368 -1.77 22.78 -5.67
C LEU A 368 -1.36 23.82 -6.73
N PHE A 369 -1.95 25.02 -6.68
CA PHE A 369 -1.60 26.14 -7.59
C PHE A 369 -0.43 26.99 -7.09
N ALA A 370 0.19 26.65 -5.95
CA ALA A 370 1.33 27.39 -5.43
C ALA A 370 2.59 27.17 -6.29
N SER A 371 3.38 28.23 -6.47
CA SER A 371 4.67 28.17 -7.19
C SER A 371 5.76 27.41 -6.42
N LYS A 372 5.67 27.38 -5.08
CA LYS A 372 6.65 26.71 -4.22
C LYS A 372 6.42 25.20 -4.18
N ARG A 373 7.41 24.41 -4.60
CA ARG A 373 7.39 22.92 -4.60
C ARG A 373 6.86 22.31 -3.31
N MET A 374 7.33 22.78 -2.16
CA MET A 374 6.93 22.24 -0.85
C MET A 374 5.44 22.50 -0.55
N VAL A 375 4.93 23.69 -0.89
CA VAL A 375 3.52 24.03 -0.68
C VAL A 375 2.64 23.21 -1.63
N ARG A 376 3.06 23.07 -2.88
CA ARG A 376 2.39 22.20 -3.86
C ARG A 376 2.37 20.74 -3.41
N GLY A 377 3.46 20.23 -2.83
CA GLY A 377 3.52 18.88 -2.28
C GLY A 377 2.53 18.67 -1.12
N TRP A 378 2.40 19.65 -0.22
CA TRP A 378 1.35 19.62 0.82
C TRP A 378 -0.05 19.74 0.22
N GLY A 379 -0.24 20.57 -0.81
CA GLY A 379 -1.49 20.68 -1.55
C GLY A 379 -1.94 19.33 -2.14
N GLU A 380 -1.06 18.68 -2.89
CA GLU A 380 -1.28 17.33 -3.45
C GLU A 380 -1.54 16.30 -2.36
N SER A 381 -0.81 16.36 -1.24
CA SER A 381 -1.03 15.47 -0.09
C SER A 381 -2.43 15.65 0.52
N CYS A 382 -2.87 16.90 0.72
CA CYS A 382 -4.18 17.22 1.27
C CYS A 382 -5.33 16.86 0.32
N VAL A 383 -5.21 17.14 -0.99
CA VAL A 383 -6.21 16.71 -1.98
C VAL A 383 -6.27 15.19 -2.03
N GLY A 384 -5.12 14.52 -2.06
CA GLY A 384 -5.04 13.06 -2.09
C GLY A 384 -5.70 12.43 -0.86
N PHE A 385 -5.39 12.95 0.34
CA PHE A 385 -6.05 12.59 1.59
C PHE A 385 -7.56 12.74 1.50
N GLY A 386 -8.05 13.91 1.06
CA GLY A 386 -9.49 14.13 1.00
C GLY A 386 -10.22 13.25 -0.03
N LEU A 387 -9.59 13.00 -1.19
CA LEU A 387 -10.14 12.09 -2.20
C LEU A 387 -10.18 10.63 -1.75
N ILE A 388 -9.21 10.19 -0.94
CA ILE A 388 -9.23 8.86 -0.32
C ILE A 388 -10.49 8.66 0.52
N PHE A 389 -10.74 9.57 1.46
CA PHE A 389 -11.89 9.46 2.36
C PHE A 389 -13.22 9.68 1.64
N TYR A 390 -13.26 10.60 0.67
CA TYR A 390 -14.44 10.79 -0.16
C TYR A 390 -14.76 9.54 -0.99
N GLY A 391 -13.75 8.92 -1.61
CA GLY A 391 -13.89 7.68 -2.38
C GLY A 391 -14.38 6.51 -1.52
N ILE A 392 -13.81 6.30 -0.33
CA ILE A 392 -14.29 5.26 0.60
C ILE A 392 -15.72 5.56 1.05
N GLY A 393 -16.05 6.80 1.41
CA GLY A 393 -17.40 7.18 1.83
C GLY A 393 -18.45 6.89 0.75
N LEU A 394 -18.16 7.23 -0.51
CA LEU A 394 -19.01 6.89 -1.64
C LEU A 394 -19.14 5.37 -1.80
N MET A 395 -18.01 4.64 -1.81
CA MET A 395 -18.01 3.18 -1.95
C MET A 395 -18.81 2.49 -0.84
N SER A 396 -18.59 2.84 0.43
CA SER A 396 -19.33 2.29 1.57
C SER A 396 -20.82 2.60 1.49
N SER A 397 -21.21 3.78 1.01
CA SER A 397 -22.64 4.14 0.84
C SER A 397 -23.34 3.28 -0.22
N GLU A 398 -22.68 3.03 -1.36
CA GLU A 398 -23.22 2.19 -2.44
C GLU A 398 -23.25 0.71 -2.03
N LEU A 399 -22.20 0.23 -1.35
CA LEU A 399 -22.12 -1.14 -0.84
C LEU A 399 -23.15 -1.41 0.27
N LYS A 400 -23.46 -0.42 1.11
CA LYS A 400 -24.50 -0.54 2.15
C LYS A 400 -25.89 -0.78 1.55
N VAL A 401 -26.17 -0.30 0.35
CA VAL A 401 -27.42 -0.61 -0.35
C VAL A 401 -27.44 -2.08 -0.80
N LEU A 402 -26.28 -2.67 -1.09
CA LEU A 402 -26.17 -4.09 -1.42
C LEU A 402 -26.20 -5.00 -0.19
N SER A 403 -25.80 -4.51 0.99
CA SER A 403 -25.76 -5.34 2.20
C SER A 403 -27.13 -5.79 2.71
N VAL A 404 -28.20 -5.16 2.25
CA VAL A 404 -29.59 -5.54 2.56
C VAL A 404 -30.18 -6.55 1.57
N LEU A 405 -29.46 -6.90 0.49
CA LEU A 405 -29.94 -7.80 -0.55
C LEU A 405 -29.73 -9.29 -0.14
N PRO A 406 -30.78 -10.11 -0.05
CA PRO A 406 -30.66 -11.54 0.30
C PRO A 406 -29.68 -12.34 -0.58
N SER A 407 -29.71 -12.18 -1.90
CA SER A 407 -28.78 -12.87 -2.82
C SER A 407 -27.34 -12.45 -2.56
N PHE A 408 -27.16 -11.17 -2.22
CA PHE A 408 -25.84 -10.61 -1.95
C PHE A 408 -25.32 -11.07 -0.58
N GLN A 409 -26.16 -11.09 0.46
CA GLN A 409 -25.85 -11.71 1.74
C GLN A 409 -25.49 -13.18 1.58
N HIS A 410 -26.25 -13.93 0.77
CA HIS A 410 -25.98 -15.34 0.49
C HIS A 410 -24.63 -15.54 -0.23
N PHE A 411 -24.29 -14.66 -1.17
CA PHE A 411 -22.97 -14.68 -1.80
C PHE A 411 -21.84 -14.50 -0.77
N PHE A 412 -21.98 -13.55 0.16
CA PHE A 412 -20.99 -13.32 1.21
C PHE A 412 -20.93 -14.44 2.26
N GLN A 413 -22.03 -15.14 2.51
CA GLN A 413 -22.07 -16.34 3.36
C GLN A 413 -21.19 -17.48 2.81
N LEU A 414 -20.96 -17.57 1.49
CA LEU A 414 -20.12 -18.61 0.88
C LEU A 414 -18.66 -18.55 1.34
N PHE A 415 -18.19 -17.37 1.75
CA PHE A 415 -16.83 -17.14 2.25
C PHE A 415 -16.83 -16.50 3.64
N ASP A 416 -17.95 -16.55 4.35
CA ASP A 416 -18.02 -16.13 5.73
C ASP A 416 -17.16 -17.05 6.59
N CYS A 417 -16.19 -16.45 7.27
CA CYS A 417 -15.26 -17.14 8.14
C CYS A 417 -15.71 -17.13 9.61
N ALA A 418 -16.90 -16.61 9.93
CA ALA A 418 -17.44 -16.70 11.28
C ALA A 418 -17.72 -18.17 11.66
N PRO A 419 -17.53 -18.56 12.94
CA PRO A 419 -17.90 -19.88 13.42
C PRO A 419 -19.40 -20.15 13.20
N THR A 420 -19.75 -21.28 12.60
CA THR A 420 -21.14 -21.67 12.30
C THR A 420 -21.89 -22.27 13.48
N SER A 421 -21.22 -22.48 14.62
CA SER A 421 -21.81 -23.00 15.86
C SER A 421 -21.11 -22.39 17.06
N GLU A 422 -21.81 -22.23 18.19
CA GLU A 422 -21.27 -21.62 19.42
C GLU A 422 -20.02 -22.33 19.98
N ALA A 423 -19.83 -23.62 19.66
CA ALA A 423 -18.63 -24.41 20.01
C ALA A 423 -17.71 -24.70 18.81
N GLY A 424 -17.92 -24.02 17.67
CA GLY A 424 -17.25 -24.29 16.41
C GLY A 424 -15.93 -23.54 16.26
N PHE A 425 -14.99 -24.15 15.54
CA PHE A 425 -13.81 -23.43 15.05
C PHE A 425 -14.16 -22.64 13.78
N ILE A 426 -13.33 -21.65 13.47
CA ILE A 426 -13.38 -20.94 12.18
C ILE A 426 -13.27 -21.97 11.05
N PRO A 427 -14.17 -21.93 10.04
CA PRO A 427 -14.17 -22.90 8.96
C PRO A 427 -12.98 -22.68 8.02
N LEU A 428 -12.13 -23.71 7.87
CA LEU A 428 -10.88 -23.63 7.11
C LEU A 428 -11.09 -23.30 5.62
N LEU A 429 -12.12 -23.87 4.99
CA LEU A 429 -12.34 -23.71 3.56
C LEU A 429 -12.73 -22.27 3.18
N PRO A 430 -13.68 -21.60 3.85
CA PRO A 430 -13.91 -20.17 3.71
C PRO A 430 -12.66 -19.32 3.95
N VAL A 431 -11.85 -19.62 4.98
CA VAL A 431 -10.59 -18.90 5.25
C VAL A 431 -9.62 -18.97 4.07
N LEU A 432 -9.39 -20.18 3.53
CA LEU A 432 -8.52 -20.37 2.38
C LEU A 432 -9.11 -19.70 1.12
N GLY A 433 -10.42 -19.78 0.93
CA GLY A 433 -11.13 -19.11 -0.17
C GLY A 433 -10.94 -17.59 -0.13
N ALA A 434 -11.21 -16.96 1.02
CA ALA A 434 -11.01 -15.54 1.23
C ALA A 434 -9.55 -15.12 0.99
N LEU A 435 -8.59 -15.86 1.53
CA LEU A 435 -7.17 -15.60 1.30
C LEU A 435 -6.81 -15.63 -0.19
N ILE A 436 -7.21 -16.69 -0.91
CA ILE A 436 -6.89 -16.86 -2.34
C ILE A 436 -7.53 -15.75 -3.18
N VAL A 437 -8.81 -15.43 -2.94
CA VAL A 437 -9.52 -14.38 -3.68
C VAL A 437 -8.80 -13.05 -3.53
N SER A 438 -8.43 -12.69 -2.31
CA SER A 438 -7.70 -11.44 -2.06
C SER A 438 -6.28 -11.46 -2.61
N THR A 439 -5.58 -12.60 -2.55
CA THR A 439 -4.26 -12.75 -3.20
C THR A 439 -4.34 -12.51 -4.69
N VAL A 440 -5.24 -13.20 -5.40
CA VAL A 440 -5.41 -13.05 -6.86
C VAL A 440 -5.82 -11.63 -7.22
N PHE A 441 -6.81 -11.07 -6.51
CA PHE A 441 -7.25 -9.70 -6.73
C PHE A 441 -6.09 -8.70 -6.56
N THR A 442 -5.32 -8.85 -5.48
CA THR A 442 -4.17 -7.97 -5.23
C THR A 442 -3.06 -8.16 -6.26
N MET A 443 -2.86 -9.37 -6.78
CA MET A 443 -1.89 -9.60 -7.87
C MET A 443 -2.29 -8.89 -9.16
N LEU A 444 -3.58 -8.86 -9.48
CA LEU A 444 -4.12 -8.19 -10.66
C LEU A 444 -4.06 -6.66 -10.52
N VAL A 445 -4.46 -6.14 -9.36
CA VAL A 445 -4.47 -4.69 -9.08
C VAL A 445 -3.06 -4.15 -8.77
N GLN A 446 -2.15 -5.02 -8.34
CA GLN A 446 -0.76 -4.71 -7.99
C GLN A 446 -0.62 -3.66 -6.86
N SER A 447 -1.64 -3.52 -6.01
CA SER A 447 -1.67 -2.58 -4.90
C SER A 447 -2.38 -3.15 -3.68
N SER A 448 -1.63 -3.47 -2.62
CA SER A 448 -2.19 -3.89 -1.31
C SER A 448 -3.07 -2.81 -0.71
N ALA A 449 -2.66 -1.55 -0.77
CA ALA A 449 -3.43 -0.43 -0.22
C ALA A 449 -4.80 -0.29 -0.89
N ALA A 450 -4.87 -0.53 -2.21
CA ALA A 450 -6.13 -0.55 -2.95
C ALA A 450 -7.03 -1.71 -2.50
N ALA A 451 -6.48 -2.93 -2.44
CA ALA A 451 -7.21 -4.12 -2.02
C ALA A 451 -7.69 -4.03 -0.56
N LEU A 452 -6.84 -3.58 0.36
CA LEU A 452 -7.21 -3.37 1.75
C LEU A 452 -8.23 -2.24 1.92
N GLY A 453 -8.19 -1.19 1.11
CA GLY A 453 -9.23 -0.15 1.07
C GLY A 453 -10.61 -0.71 0.72
N ILE A 454 -10.68 -1.68 -0.20
CA ILE A 454 -11.92 -2.40 -0.52
C ILE A 454 -12.38 -3.25 0.67
N VAL A 455 -11.48 -3.99 1.31
CA VAL A 455 -11.80 -4.76 2.52
C VAL A 455 -12.39 -3.84 3.61
N LEU A 456 -11.76 -2.70 3.87
CA LEU A 456 -12.26 -1.72 4.84
C LEU A 456 -13.64 -1.17 4.47
N ALA A 457 -13.90 -0.90 3.19
CA ALA A 457 -15.20 -0.40 2.74
C ALA A 457 -16.31 -1.48 2.79
N LEU A 458 -15.99 -2.73 2.44
CA LEU A 458 -16.89 -3.87 2.58
C LEU A 458 -17.25 -4.09 4.05
N SER A 459 -16.26 -4.02 4.96
CA SER A 459 -16.50 -4.13 6.41
C SER A 459 -17.34 -2.97 6.94
N GLY A 460 -17.00 -1.73 6.59
CA GLY A 460 -17.76 -0.55 7.02
C GLY A 460 -19.19 -0.48 6.46
N GLY A 461 -19.44 -1.12 5.30
CA GLY A 461 -20.78 -1.32 4.75
C GLY A 461 -21.59 -2.43 5.44
N GLY A 462 -20.96 -3.23 6.31
CA GLY A 462 -21.56 -4.38 6.99
C GLY A 462 -21.60 -5.67 6.18
N LEU A 463 -20.84 -5.76 5.07
CA LEU A 463 -20.88 -6.91 4.15
C LEU A 463 -19.96 -8.05 4.61
N ILE A 464 -18.86 -7.73 5.27
CA ILE A 464 -17.92 -8.71 5.82
C ILE A 464 -17.65 -8.39 7.29
N ASN A 465 -17.67 -9.43 8.11
CA ASN A 465 -17.27 -9.37 9.50
C ASN A 465 -15.74 -9.43 9.65
N PHE A 466 -15.26 -9.28 10.89
CA PHE A 466 -13.83 -9.28 11.19
C PHE A 466 -13.17 -10.64 10.94
N TYR A 467 -13.91 -11.75 11.13
CA TYR A 467 -13.45 -13.09 10.83
C TYR A 467 -13.05 -13.25 9.36
N THR A 468 -13.83 -12.66 8.45
CA THR A 468 -13.61 -12.73 7.00
C THR A 468 -12.60 -11.69 6.52
N ALA A 469 -12.58 -10.51 7.14
CA ALA A 469 -11.64 -9.44 6.78
C ALA A 469 -10.17 -9.83 7.01
N LEU A 470 -9.87 -10.65 8.01
CA LEU A 470 -8.50 -11.01 8.36
C LEU A 470 -7.80 -11.93 7.33
N PRO A 471 -8.41 -13.04 6.86
CA PRO A 471 -7.87 -13.81 5.73
C PRO A 471 -7.76 -12.98 4.43
N LEU A 472 -8.73 -12.11 4.14
CA LEU A 472 -8.64 -11.18 3.01
C LEU A 472 -7.41 -10.27 3.14
N LEU A 473 -7.18 -9.68 4.31
CA LEU A 473 -5.99 -8.87 4.60
C LEU A 473 -4.70 -9.66 4.37
N LEU A 474 -4.60 -10.89 4.86
CA LEU A 474 -3.44 -11.76 4.61
C LEU A 474 -3.22 -12.00 3.12
N GLY A 475 -4.30 -12.23 2.38
CA GLY A 475 -4.27 -12.39 0.94
C GLY A 475 -3.67 -11.16 0.24
N THR A 476 -3.96 -9.94 0.72
CA THR A 476 -3.37 -8.71 0.14
C THR A 476 -1.86 -8.64 0.30
N ASN A 477 -1.33 -9.14 1.42
CA ASN A 477 0.11 -9.13 1.69
C ASN A 477 0.86 -10.16 0.83
N ILE A 478 0.30 -11.36 0.65
CA ILE A 478 0.85 -12.35 -0.29
C ILE A 478 0.77 -11.82 -1.72
N GLY A 479 -0.38 -11.30 -2.14
CA GLY A 479 -0.62 -10.89 -3.53
C GLY A 479 0.32 -9.77 -4.00
N THR A 480 0.67 -8.83 -3.12
CA THR A 480 1.56 -7.70 -3.43
C THR A 480 2.96 -8.11 -3.86
N THR A 481 3.39 -9.31 -3.46
CA THR A 481 4.72 -9.86 -3.78
C THR A 481 4.92 -10.08 -5.29
N ILE A 482 3.85 -10.12 -6.09
CA ILE A 482 3.96 -10.22 -7.56
C ILE A 482 4.79 -9.09 -8.16
N THR A 483 4.72 -7.89 -7.57
CA THR A 483 5.44 -6.71 -8.07
C THR A 483 6.95 -6.90 -7.98
N ALA A 484 7.42 -7.59 -6.94
CA ALA A 484 8.82 -7.96 -6.76
C ALA A 484 9.27 -9.00 -7.80
N PHE A 485 8.43 -10.00 -8.08
CA PHE A 485 8.72 -10.96 -9.14
C PHE A 485 8.81 -10.30 -10.51
N LEU A 486 7.83 -9.45 -10.85
CA LEU A 486 7.83 -8.73 -12.13
C LEU A 486 9.07 -7.85 -12.30
N ALA A 487 9.47 -7.12 -11.25
CA ALA A 487 10.67 -6.27 -11.28
C ALA A 487 11.98 -7.06 -11.39
N SER A 488 12.03 -8.27 -10.83
CA SER A 488 13.23 -9.12 -10.86
C SER A 488 13.34 -10.02 -12.10
N LEU A 489 12.34 -10.05 -12.99
CA LEU A 489 12.34 -10.92 -14.18
C LEU A 489 13.59 -10.73 -15.05
N ALA A 490 13.94 -9.48 -15.34
CA ALA A 490 15.10 -9.08 -16.15
C ALA A 490 16.36 -8.78 -15.32
N ALA A 491 16.32 -8.99 -14.00
CA ALA A 491 17.42 -8.70 -13.09
C ALA A 491 18.30 -9.93 -12.82
N ASN A 492 19.43 -9.70 -12.17
CA ASN A 492 20.40 -10.70 -11.75
C ASN A 492 19.80 -11.71 -10.74
N ARG A 493 20.52 -12.80 -10.48
CA ARG A 493 20.04 -13.85 -9.57
C ARG A 493 19.84 -13.35 -8.13
N HIS A 494 20.63 -12.41 -7.66
CA HIS A 494 20.46 -11.82 -6.32
C HIS A 494 19.15 -11.04 -6.20
N ALA A 495 18.76 -10.29 -7.22
CA ALA A 495 17.47 -9.62 -7.30
C ALA A 495 16.29 -10.60 -7.27
N LYS A 496 16.42 -11.74 -7.97
CA LYS A 496 15.42 -12.83 -7.93
C LYS A 496 15.33 -13.49 -6.55
N GLN A 497 16.47 -13.67 -5.87
CA GLN A 497 16.51 -14.15 -4.48
C GLN A 497 15.80 -13.18 -3.51
N ALA A 498 15.97 -11.86 -3.69
CA ALA A 498 15.27 -10.87 -2.87
C ALA A 498 13.75 -10.89 -3.11
N ALA A 499 13.30 -11.05 -4.37
CA ALA A 499 11.89 -11.21 -4.67
C ALA A 499 11.29 -12.48 -4.04
N LEU A 500 12.03 -13.60 -4.10
CA LEU A 500 11.65 -14.84 -3.41
C LEU A 500 11.57 -14.65 -1.89
N ALA A 501 12.53 -13.95 -1.28
CA ALA A 501 12.49 -13.65 0.14
C ALA A 501 11.24 -12.82 0.52
N HIS A 502 10.83 -11.86 -0.32
CA HIS A 502 9.60 -11.11 -0.09
C HIS A 502 8.36 -12.02 -0.10
N PHE A 503 8.29 -12.94 -1.06
CA PHE A 503 7.20 -13.92 -1.14
C PHE A 503 7.16 -14.86 0.06
N LEU A 504 8.31 -15.43 0.44
CA LEU A 504 8.41 -16.34 1.57
C LEU A 504 8.06 -15.66 2.90
N PHE A 505 8.47 -14.40 3.12
CA PHE A 505 8.14 -13.64 4.33
C PHE A 505 6.62 -13.50 4.52
N ASN A 506 5.91 -13.09 3.46
CA ASN A 506 4.46 -12.91 3.52
C ASN A 506 3.71 -14.25 3.63
N THR A 507 4.18 -15.28 2.92
CA THR A 507 3.56 -16.60 2.93
C THR A 507 3.73 -17.30 4.28
N ILE A 508 4.94 -17.31 4.84
CA ILE A 508 5.21 -17.89 6.16
C ILE A 508 4.44 -17.12 7.23
N GLY A 509 4.43 -15.79 7.17
CA GLY A 509 3.63 -14.98 8.08
C GLY A 509 2.15 -15.32 8.03
N ALA A 510 1.56 -15.41 6.84
CA ALA A 510 0.16 -15.79 6.68
C ALA A 510 -0.13 -17.19 7.22
N VAL A 511 0.74 -18.17 6.98
CA VAL A 511 0.60 -19.53 7.53
C VAL A 511 0.65 -19.52 9.06
N LEU A 512 1.60 -18.77 9.65
CA LEU A 512 1.70 -18.62 11.11
C LEU A 512 0.45 -17.97 11.71
N LEU A 513 -0.09 -16.94 11.05
CA LEU A 513 -1.31 -16.28 11.52
C LEU A 513 -2.53 -17.20 11.39
N ILE A 514 -2.70 -17.90 10.27
CA ILE A 514 -3.80 -18.86 10.10
C ILE A 514 -3.70 -19.96 11.16
N GLY A 515 -2.50 -20.46 11.44
CA GLY A 515 -2.27 -21.43 12.52
C GLY A 515 -2.71 -20.90 13.89
N SER A 516 -2.46 -19.62 14.18
CA SER A 516 -2.90 -19.00 15.43
C SER A 516 -4.43 -18.79 15.48
N LEU A 517 -5.13 -18.78 14.34
CA LEU A 517 -6.60 -18.69 14.34
C LEU A 517 -7.29 -19.92 14.95
N TYR A 518 -6.60 -21.06 15.03
CA TYR A 518 -7.12 -22.28 15.65
C TYR A 518 -6.73 -22.43 17.12
N ILE A 519 -5.95 -21.48 17.66
CA ILE A 519 -5.61 -21.41 19.07
C ILE A 519 -6.59 -20.42 19.72
N THR A 520 -7.51 -20.90 20.54
CA THR A 520 -8.53 -20.05 21.19
C THR A 520 -8.13 -19.68 22.62
N ILE A 521 -8.60 -18.52 23.08
CA ILE A 521 -8.51 -18.11 24.49
C ILE A 521 -9.92 -18.22 25.11
N SER A 522 -10.03 -18.88 26.27
CA SER A 522 -11.26 -18.97 27.08
C SER A 522 -12.37 -19.87 26.50
N ASP A 523 -13.46 -20.01 27.26
CA ASP A 523 -14.69 -20.73 26.89
C ASP A 523 -15.42 -20.08 25.69
N SER A 524 -15.02 -18.87 25.29
CA SER A 524 -15.65 -18.06 24.23
C SER A 524 -15.26 -18.44 22.80
N HIS A 525 -14.35 -19.41 22.61
CA HIS A 525 -13.92 -19.92 21.28
C HIS A 525 -13.37 -18.85 20.29
N ILE A 526 -13.01 -17.66 20.78
CA ILE A 526 -12.41 -16.59 19.98
C ILE A 526 -10.91 -16.89 19.77
N PRO A 527 -10.38 -16.73 18.55
CA PRO A 527 -8.95 -16.95 18.31
C PRO A 527 -8.04 -15.98 19.07
N VAL A 528 -6.89 -16.48 19.53
CA VAL A 528 -5.89 -15.76 20.35
C VAL A 528 -5.47 -14.43 19.72
N PHE A 529 -5.22 -14.41 18.41
CA PHE A 529 -4.80 -13.20 17.71
C PHE A 529 -5.94 -12.19 17.62
N MET A 530 -7.14 -12.65 17.30
CA MET A 530 -8.32 -11.79 17.21
C MET A 530 -8.68 -11.17 18.55
N ALA A 531 -8.64 -11.97 19.63
CA ALA A 531 -8.83 -11.50 21.00
C ALA A 531 -7.76 -10.48 21.42
N LEU A 532 -6.50 -10.69 21.01
CA LEU A 532 -5.45 -9.69 21.23
C LEU A 532 -5.80 -8.36 20.56
N ILE A 533 -6.23 -8.38 19.29
CA ILE A 533 -6.58 -7.16 18.56
C ILE A 533 -7.75 -6.43 19.21
N ASP A 534 -8.81 -7.15 19.58
CA ASP A 534 -9.97 -6.59 20.26
C ASP A 534 -9.57 -5.99 21.63
N SER A 535 -8.71 -6.66 22.40
CA SER A 535 -8.26 -6.16 23.71
C SER A 535 -7.45 -4.85 23.69
N ILE A 536 -6.77 -4.55 22.58
CA ILE A 536 -5.94 -3.34 22.41
C ILE A 536 -6.62 -2.29 21.54
N THR A 537 -7.78 -2.60 20.97
CA THR A 537 -8.52 -1.72 20.07
C THR A 537 -9.82 -1.28 20.75
N PRO A 538 -10.23 -0.01 20.65
CA PRO A 538 -11.44 0.44 21.32
C PRO A 538 -12.68 -0.08 20.59
N GLY A 539 -13.61 -0.65 21.34
CA GLY A 539 -14.84 -1.24 20.83
C GLY A 539 -14.85 -2.75 21.08
N ASP A 540 -15.97 -3.38 20.75
CA ASP A 540 -16.09 -4.83 20.71
C ASP A 540 -16.49 -5.22 19.28
N VAL A 541 -15.61 -5.93 18.59
CA VAL A 541 -15.84 -6.36 17.20
C VAL A 541 -16.66 -7.65 17.13
N PHE A 542 -16.83 -8.36 18.25
CA PHE A 542 -17.58 -9.61 18.37
C PHE A 542 -18.97 -9.42 19.00
N ALA A 543 -19.29 -8.22 19.49
CA ALA A 543 -20.63 -7.86 19.94
C ALA A 543 -21.67 -8.05 18.83
N GLU A 544 -22.94 -8.19 19.24
CA GLU A 544 -24.08 -8.34 18.32
C GLU A 544 -24.17 -7.20 17.30
N VAL A 545 -23.76 -6.00 17.71
CA VAL A 545 -23.53 -4.85 16.83
C VAL A 545 -22.03 -4.53 16.84
N PRO A 546 -21.27 -5.00 15.82
CA PRO A 546 -19.83 -4.81 15.77
C PRO A 546 -19.44 -3.33 15.78
N GLN A 547 -18.40 -3.00 16.56
CA GLN A 547 -17.92 -1.63 16.72
C GLN A 547 -16.54 -1.44 16.12
N ASN A 548 -16.32 -0.28 15.48
CA ASN A 548 -15.01 0.15 14.97
C ASN A 548 -14.27 -0.93 14.14
N ILE A 549 -14.98 -1.69 13.31
CA ILE A 549 -14.43 -2.83 12.57
C ILE A 549 -13.22 -2.43 11.70
N GLU A 550 -13.26 -1.25 11.08
CA GLU A 550 -12.17 -0.72 10.24
C GLU A 550 -10.90 -0.49 11.06
N ARG A 551 -11.05 -0.07 12.33
CA ARG A 551 -9.94 0.12 13.26
C ARG A 551 -9.32 -1.21 13.67
N HIS A 552 -10.16 -2.21 13.95
CA HIS A 552 -9.70 -3.56 14.27
C HIS A 552 -8.92 -4.17 13.09
N ILE A 553 -9.39 -4.00 11.86
CA ILE A 553 -8.70 -4.47 10.64
C ILE A 553 -7.34 -3.77 10.48
N ALA A 554 -7.28 -2.45 10.64
CA ALA A 554 -6.02 -1.72 10.52
C ALA A 554 -5.03 -2.09 11.64
N MET A 555 -5.50 -2.28 12.88
CA MET A 555 -4.67 -2.73 13.99
C MET A 555 -4.16 -4.16 13.77
N ALA A 556 -5.04 -5.07 13.33
CA ALA A 556 -4.66 -6.42 12.93
C ALA A 556 -3.56 -6.39 11.86
N HIS A 557 -3.66 -5.51 10.86
CA HIS A 557 -2.64 -5.37 9.83
C HIS A 557 -1.27 -4.95 10.40
N THR A 558 -1.25 -3.94 11.27
CA THR A 558 -0.03 -3.44 11.92
C THR A 558 0.59 -4.51 12.82
N ILE A 559 -0.19 -5.07 13.74
CA ILE A 559 0.30 -6.07 14.70
C ILE A 559 0.77 -7.33 13.99
N PHE A 560 0.06 -7.80 12.96
CA PHE A 560 0.49 -8.92 12.13
C PHE A 560 1.88 -8.68 11.54
N ASN A 561 2.10 -7.56 10.83
CA ASN A 561 3.39 -7.30 10.18
C ASN A 561 4.52 -7.08 11.19
N VAL A 562 4.23 -6.45 12.33
CA VAL A 562 5.21 -6.24 13.41
C VAL A 562 5.60 -7.58 14.04
N ILE A 563 4.63 -8.42 14.42
CA ILE A 563 4.90 -9.76 14.99
C ILE A 563 5.64 -10.62 13.98
N ASN A 564 5.19 -10.67 12.72
CA ASN A 564 5.84 -11.46 11.68
C ASN A 564 7.30 -11.02 11.48
N THR A 565 7.56 -9.71 11.47
CA THR A 565 8.92 -9.17 11.39
C THR A 565 9.75 -9.55 12.61
N ILE A 566 9.23 -9.41 13.83
CA ILE A 566 9.95 -9.77 15.06
C ILE A 566 10.31 -11.27 15.07
N ILE A 567 9.37 -12.14 14.67
CA ILE A 567 9.57 -13.59 14.63
C ILE A 567 10.62 -13.96 13.57
N LEU A 568 10.56 -13.37 12.37
CA LEU A 568 11.42 -13.77 11.25
C LEU A 568 12.77 -13.02 11.20
N MET A 569 12.91 -11.89 11.89
CA MET A 569 14.14 -11.08 11.90
C MET A 569 15.39 -11.85 12.37
N PRO A 570 15.36 -12.68 13.43
CA PRO A 570 16.50 -13.53 13.81
C PRO A 570 16.91 -14.52 12.71
N PHE A 571 16.01 -14.82 11.77
CA PHE A 571 16.20 -15.79 10.70
C PHE A 571 16.56 -15.15 9.36
N ILE A 572 16.87 -13.85 9.28
CA ILE A 572 17.25 -13.19 8.00
C ILE A 572 18.40 -13.92 7.29
N LYS A 573 19.46 -14.29 8.01
CA LYS A 573 20.60 -15.03 7.43
C LYS A 573 20.18 -16.44 6.93
N PRO A 574 19.50 -17.28 7.73
CA PRO A 574 18.88 -18.50 7.24
C PRO A 574 17.99 -18.31 6.00
N PHE A 575 17.24 -17.21 5.95
CA PHE A 575 16.38 -16.86 4.82
C PHE A 575 17.17 -16.59 3.55
N ALA A 576 18.28 -15.85 3.66
CA ALA A 576 19.20 -15.60 2.56
C ALA A 576 19.77 -16.92 2.02
N ILE A 577 20.24 -17.81 2.91
CA ILE A 577 20.77 -19.14 2.56
C ILE A 577 19.70 -19.99 1.86
N LEU A 578 18.45 -19.96 2.35
CA LEU A 578 17.33 -20.68 1.73
C LEU A 578 17.07 -20.15 0.31
N CYS A 579 17.05 -18.83 0.13
CA CYS A 579 16.86 -18.21 -1.19
C CYS A 579 18.02 -18.55 -2.14
N GLU A 580 19.26 -18.54 -1.67
CA GLU A 580 20.44 -18.97 -2.42
C GLU A 580 20.36 -20.44 -2.83
N LYS A 581 19.84 -21.30 -1.95
CA LYS A 581 19.64 -22.72 -2.27
C LYS A 581 18.55 -22.95 -3.32
N LEU A 582 17.46 -22.19 -3.26
CA LEU A 582 16.34 -22.30 -4.21
C LEU A 582 16.65 -21.65 -5.57
N ILE A 583 17.43 -20.56 -5.58
CA ILE A 583 17.88 -19.88 -6.79
C ILE A 583 19.42 -19.77 -6.73
N PRO A 584 20.16 -20.83 -7.09
CA PRO A 584 21.62 -20.84 -6.98
C PRO A 584 22.28 -19.85 -7.93
N VAL A 585 23.27 -19.10 -7.45
CA VAL A 585 24.10 -18.23 -8.30
C VAL A 585 25.12 -19.10 -9.02
N LYS A 586 25.13 -19.10 -10.35
CA LYS A 586 26.12 -19.84 -11.13
C LYS A 586 27.40 -19.01 -11.19
N THR A 587 28.54 -19.62 -10.87
CA THR A 587 29.83 -18.94 -10.68
C THR A 587 30.50 -18.46 -11.98
N GLU A 588 29.94 -18.77 -13.17
CA GLU A 588 30.66 -18.62 -14.45
C GLU A 588 30.02 -17.68 -15.49
N THR A 589 28.99 -16.93 -15.13
CA THR A 589 28.68 -15.71 -15.89
C THR A 589 28.85 -14.56 -14.91
N GLN A 590 29.68 -13.57 -15.25
CA GLN A 590 29.40 -12.22 -14.83
C GLN A 590 27.98 -11.93 -15.34
N ASP A 591 26.95 -12.31 -14.57
CA ASP A 591 25.61 -11.82 -14.75
C ASP A 591 25.81 -10.31 -14.66
N SER A 592 25.78 -9.66 -15.82
CA SER A 592 26.08 -8.25 -16.00
C SER A 592 25.30 -7.50 -14.93
N THR A 593 25.97 -7.06 -13.86
CA THR A 593 25.42 -6.03 -13.00
C THR A 593 25.13 -4.90 -13.94
N GLN A 594 23.84 -4.66 -14.25
CA GLN A 594 23.47 -3.52 -15.07
C GLN A 594 23.95 -2.31 -14.30
N LEU A 595 25.00 -1.69 -14.82
CA LEU A 595 25.67 -0.55 -14.19
C LEU A 595 24.69 0.62 -14.01
N LEU A 596 23.67 0.67 -14.88
CA LEU A 596 22.57 1.63 -14.87
C LEU A 596 21.24 0.88 -14.84
N GLU A 597 20.57 0.91 -13.69
CA GLU A 597 19.36 0.15 -13.40
C GLU A 597 18.08 0.93 -13.71
N PRO A 598 17.27 0.53 -14.72
CA PRO A 598 16.06 1.27 -15.09
C PRO A 598 15.05 1.48 -13.95
N HIS A 599 14.95 0.55 -13.00
CA HIS A 599 14.02 0.66 -11.87
C HIS A 599 14.42 1.77 -10.87
N LEU A 600 15.69 2.17 -10.83
CA LEU A 600 16.15 3.27 -9.96
C LEU A 600 15.82 4.65 -10.52
N LEU A 601 15.35 4.77 -11.77
CA LEU A 601 14.87 6.05 -12.34
C LEU A 601 13.71 6.67 -11.56
N ALA A 602 12.96 5.87 -10.78
CA ALA A 602 11.93 6.37 -9.88
C ALA A 602 12.52 7.09 -8.64
N THR A 603 13.82 6.91 -8.37
CA THR A 603 14.56 7.45 -7.23
C THR A 603 15.79 8.21 -7.74
N PRO A 604 15.65 9.50 -8.13
CA PRO A 604 16.71 10.22 -8.82
C PRO A 604 18.06 10.26 -8.10
N THR A 605 18.07 10.32 -6.77
CA THR A 605 19.31 10.25 -5.97
C THR A 605 20.09 8.96 -6.25
N ALA A 606 19.41 7.82 -6.16
CA ALA A 606 20.02 6.51 -6.37
C ALA A 606 20.49 6.34 -7.82
N ALA A 607 19.70 6.86 -8.76
CA ALA A 607 20.05 6.85 -10.17
C ALA A 607 21.31 7.69 -10.45
N LEU A 608 21.45 8.88 -9.85
CA LEU A 608 22.63 9.73 -10.01
C LEU A 608 23.89 9.11 -9.36
N GLU A 609 23.73 8.41 -8.24
CA GLU A 609 24.84 7.67 -7.60
C GLU A 609 25.38 6.55 -8.49
N GLN A 610 24.51 5.81 -9.19
CA GLN A 610 24.95 4.84 -10.19
C GLN A 610 25.72 5.46 -11.34
N VAL A 611 25.32 6.65 -11.78
CA VAL A 611 26.06 7.37 -12.83
C VAL A 611 27.46 7.72 -12.35
N VAL A 612 27.62 8.19 -11.11
CA VAL A 612 28.96 8.45 -10.54
C VAL A 612 29.81 7.18 -10.48
N MET A 613 29.21 6.05 -10.08
CA MET A 613 29.90 4.75 -10.11
C MET A 613 30.26 4.30 -11.53
N ALA A 614 29.39 4.55 -12.50
CA ALA A 614 29.65 4.26 -13.90
C ALA A 614 30.83 5.08 -14.43
N ILE A 615 30.85 6.38 -14.16
CA ILE A 615 31.96 7.28 -14.53
C ILE A 615 33.25 6.82 -13.86
N ARG A 616 33.22 6.47 -12.58
CA ARG A 616 34.41 5.94 -11.88
C ARG A 616 34.93 4.66 -12.52
N ASN A 617 34.05 3.75 -12.94
CA ASN A 617 34.43 2.54 -13.66
C ASN A 617 34.99 2.84 -15.04
N MET A 618 34.40 3.79 -15.78
CA MET A 618 34.95 4.27 -17.05
C MET A 618 36.35 4.81 -16.85
N VAL A 619 36.58 5.72 -15.90
CA VAL A 619 37.92 6.26 -15.60
C VAL A 619 38.92 5.14 -15.27
N ASN A 620 38.52 4.14 -14.47
CA ASN A 620 39.40 3.02 -14.13
C ASN A 620 39.72 2.12 -15.33
N ASP A 621 38.73 1.77 -16.15
CA ASP A 621 38.93 0.95 -17.36
C ASP A 621 39.75 1.74 -18.40
N SER A 622 39.41 3.00 -18.68
CA SER A 622 40.19 3.90 -19.55
C SER A 622 41.64 4.05 -19.06
N TRP A 623 41.86 4.18 -17.75
CA TRP A 623 43.22 4.28 -17.20
C TRP A 623 44.02 2.99 -17.37
N ARG A 624 43.38 1.82 -17.27
CA ARG A 624 44.02 0.52 -17.56
C ARG A 624 44.46 0.44 -19.03
N MET A 625 43.64 0.91 -19.95
CA MET A 625 43.97 0.98 -21.38
C MET A 625 45.19 1.87 -21.62
N ILE A 626 45.21 3.06 -20.99
CA ILE A 626 46.34 4.00 -21.09
C ILE A 626 47.63 3.40 -20.48
N ASP A 627 47.54 2.69 -19.35
CA ASP A 627 48.70 1.98 -18.77
C ASP A 627 49.30 0.95 -19.74
N GLN A 628 48.45 0.18 -20.42
CA GLN A 628 48.89 -0.75 -21.45
C GLN A 628 49.51 -0.01 -22.64
N ALA A 629 48.84 1.02 -23.16
CA ALA A 629 49.33 1.83 -24.29
C ALA A 629 50.71 2.45 -24.02
N VAL A 630 50.92 3.01 -22.82
CA VAL A 630 52.19 3.64 -22.46
C VAL A 630 53.25 2.62 -22.07
N ASN A 631 52.99 1.77 -21.07
CA ASN A 631 54.04 0.93 -20.46
C ASN A 631 54.32 -0.36 -21.21
N ARG A 632 53.33 -0.92 -21.91
CA ARG A 632 53.52 -2.11 -22.73
C ARG A 632 53.84 -1.72 -24.16
N HIS A 633 52.99 -0.95 -24.82
CA HIS A 633 53.12 -0.74 -26.26
C HIS A 633 54.15 0.34 -26.61
N PHE A 634 54.13 1.51 -25.97
CA PHE A 634 55.06 2.59 -26.30
C PHE A 634 56.48 2.37 -25.72
N VAL A 635 56.60 2.10 -24.42
CA VAL A 635 57.91 2.02 -23.74
C VAL A 635 58.66 0.73 -24.07
N LYS A 636 57.98 -0.43 -24.10
CA LYS A 636 58.63 -1.72 -24.41
C LYS A 636 58.64 -2.04 -25.91
N LEU A 637 57.90 -1.29 -26.72
CA LEU A 637 57.72 -1.56 -28.16
C LEU A 637 57.21 -2.99 -28.43
N ASP A 638 56.32 -3.47 -27.56
CA ASP A 638 55.61 -4.74 -27.70
C ASP A 638 54.32 -4.48 -28.48
N ILE A 639 54.38 -4.56 -29.81
CA ILE A 639 53.26 -4.18 -30.69
C ILE A 639 52.98 -5.34 -31.65
N ASP A 640 51.81 -5.97 -31.46
CA ASP A 640 51.21 -6.93 -32.39
C ASP A 640 49.79 -6.49 -32.75
N GLN A 641 49.20 -7.13 -33.77
CA GLN A 641 47.85 -6.81 -34.23
C GLN A 641 46.78 -7.15 -33.17
N ASP A 642 47.00 -8.22 -32.42
CA ASP A 642 46.06 -8.69 -31.39
C ASP A 642 45.88 -7.64 -30.28
N ALA A 643 46.94 -6.92 -29.90
CA ALA A 643 46.86 -5.83 -28.93
C ALA A 643 46.08 -4.60 -29.43
N PHE A 644 46.11 -4.31 -30.73
CA PHE A 644 45.27 -3.26 -31.31
C PHE A 644 43.79 -3.65 -31.26
N ASP A 645 43.50 -4.89 -31.65
CA ASP A 645 42.14 -5.40 -31.70
C ASP A 645 41.55 -5.47 -30.28
N GLU A 646 42.32 -5.91 -29.27
CA GLU A 646 41.94 -5.92 -27.85
C GLU A 646 41.60 -4.51 -27.33
N LEU A 647 42.45 -3.51 -27.58
CA LEU A 647 42.23 -2.15 -27.10
C LEU A 647 41.11 -1.43 -27.86
N ALA A 648 40.90 -1.75 -29.14
CA ALA A 648 39.76 -1.26 -29.91
C ALA A 648 38.44 -1.82 -29.36
N GLU A 649 38.39 -3.11 -29.00
CA GLU A 649 37.21 -3.70 -28.35
C GLU A 649 36.92 -3.09 -26.96
N GLU A 650 37.97 -2.76 -26.19
CA GLU A 650 37.83 -2.05 -24.92
C GLU A 650 37.36 -0.58 -25.10
N GLU A 651 37.81 0.13 -26.13
CA GLU A 651 37.36 1.50 -26.44
C GLU A 651 35.88 1.52 -26.86
N ASP A 652 35.49 0.61 -27.76
CA ASP A 652 34.11 0.37 -28.17
C ASP A 652 33.17 0.13 -26.97
N LYS A 653 33.70 -0.50 -25.90
CA LYS A 653 32.95 -0.72 -24.65
C LYS A 653 32.77 0.59 -23.88
N ILE A 654 33.79 1.44 -23.80
CA ILE A 654 33.70 2.77 -23.14
C ILE A 654 32.72 3.68 -23.90
N ASP A 655 32.71 3.65 -25.23
CA ASP A 655 31.76 4.38 -26.09
C ASP A 655 30.32 3.98 -25.81
N ARG A 656 30.05 2.67 -25.75
CA ARG A 656 28.73 2.15 -25.35
C ARG A 656 28.36 2.62 -23.95
N MET A 657 29.29 2.61 -23.00
CA MET A 657 29.05 3.11 -21.64
C MET A 657 28.73 4.61 -21.62
N GLN A 658 29.41 5.44 -22.41
CA GLN A 658 29.09 6.87 -22.53
C GLN A 658 27.67 7.07 -23.07
N ALA A 659 27.28 6.34 -24.11
CA ALA A 659 25.94 6.41 -24.68
C ALA A 659 24.88 6.01 -23.65
N ASP A 660 25.09 4.89 -22.94
CA ASP A 660 24.18 4.38 -21.91
C ASP A 660 24.03 5.37 -20.74
N VAL A 661 25.14 5.92 -20.23
CA VAL A 661 25.15 6.93 -19.16
C VAL A 661 24.40 8.19 -19.59
N THR A 662 24.65 8.66 -20.81
CA THR A 662 24.00 9.86 -21.36
C THR A 662 22.49 9.64 -21.52
N GLU A 663 22.07 8.50 -22.08
CA GLU A 663 20.66 8.16 -22.21
C GLU A 663 19.98 8.08 -20.83
N TYR A 664 20.66 7.49 -19.84
CA TYR A 664 20.16 7.37 -18.48
C TYR A 664 20.01 8.74 -17.80
N LEU A 665 20.98 9.64 -17.94
CA LEU A 665 20.89 11.03 -17.47
C LEU A 665 19.74 11.80 -18.12
N VAL A 666 19.50 11.61 -19.43
CA VAL A 666 18.34 12.18 -20.12
C VAL A 666 17.02 11.61 -19.58
N LYS A 667 16.96 10.30 -19.30
CA LYS A 667 15.79 9.66 -18.67
C LYS A 667 15.54 10.22 -17.27
N ILE A 668 16.58 10.49 -16.47
CA ILE A 668 16.47 11.16 -15.16
C ILE A 668 15.90 12.58 -15.35
N MET A 669 16.47 13.36 -16.27
CA MET A 669 16.05 14.74 -16.57
C MET A 669 14.57 14.85 -16.95
N ARG A 670 14.02 13.85 -17.64
CA ARG A 670 12.61 13.81 -18.06
C ARG A 670 11.62 13.54 -16.90
N ARG A 671 12.07 13.15 -15.71
CA ARG A 671 11.19 12.80 -14.57
C ARG A 671 10.77 14.05 -13.78
N ARG A 672 9.51 14.09 -13.35
CA ARG A 672 8.83 15.30 -12.81
C ARG A 672 9.15 15.70 -11.35
N ASN A 673 10.20 15.18 -10.71
CA ASN A 673 10.43 15.39 -9.27
C ASN A 673 11.89 15.71 -8.86
N LEU A 674 12.75 16.16 -9.78
CA LEU A 674 14.13 16.54 -9.47
C LEU A 674 14.20 17.76 -8.55
N THR A 675 15.09 17.73 -7.54
CA THR A 675 15.45 18.93 -6.77
C THR A 675 16.30 19.87 -7.61
N ASP A 676 16.38 21.15 -7.23
CA ASP A 676 17.19 22.14 -7.95
C ASP A 676 18.65 21.65 -8.05
N HIS A 677 19.18 21.17 -6.93
CA HIS A 677 20.53 20.59 -6.87
C HIS A 677 20.71 19.31 -7.70
N GLN A 678 19.70 18.43 -7.80
CA GLN A 678 19.77 17.27 -8.69
C GLN A 678 19.77 17.68 -10.17
N SER A 679 19.05 18.76 -10.51
CA SER A 679 18.97 19.27 -11.88
C SER A 679 20.30 19.90 -12.32
N GLU A 680 20.99 20.60 -11.39
CA GLU A 680 22.33 21.15 -11.60
C GLU A 680 23.41 20.07 -11.76
N LEU A 681 23.23 18.90 -11.15
CA LEU A 681 24.19 17.80 -11.20
C LEU A 681 24.23 17.09 -12.57
N ILE A 682 23.10 17.01 -13.26
CA ILE A 682 22.97 16.25 -14.51
C ILE A 682 23.95 16.75 -15.60
N PRO A 683 24.06 18.06 -15.90
CA PRO A 683 25.07 18.58 -16.82
C PRO A 683 26.51 18.28 -16.40
N LEU A 684 26.82 18.38 -15.10
CA LEU A 684 28.15 18.08 -14.57
C LEU A 684 28.54 16.62 -14.84
N LEU A 685 27.63 15.68 -14.59
CA LEU A 685 27.85 14.26 -14.84
C LEU A 685 27.97 13.95 -16.33
N MET A 686 27.22 14.62 -17.21
CA MET A 686 27.40 14.49 -18.66
C MET A 686 28.80 14.91 -19.09
N HIS A 687 29.32 16.02 -18.56
CA HIS A 687 30.68 16.46 -18.87
C HIS A 687 31.74 15.49 -18.34
N CYS A 688 31.61 15.00 -17.10
CA CYS A 688 32.53 14.00 -16.56
C CYS A 688 32.51 12.68 -17.35
N THR A 689 31.34 12.29 -17.86
CA THR A 689 31.21 11.09 -18.73
C THR A 689 31.98 11.28 -20.03
N ASN A 690 31.88 12.47 -20.65
CA ASN A 690 32.64 12.81 -21.84
C ASN A 690 34.15 12.87 -21.56
N ASP A 691 34.58 13.47 -20.45
CA ASP A 691 36.01 13.46 -20.08
C ASP A 691 36.54 12.02 -19.84
N ALA A 692 35.72 11.11 -19.30
CA ALA A 692 36.10 9.72 -19.10
C ALA A 692 36.23 8.91 -20.42
N GLU A 693 35.39 9.20 -21.42
CA GLU A 693 35.54 8.68 -22.79
C GLU A 693 36.81 9.25 -23.44
N ARG A 694 37.04 10.56 -23.36
CA ARG A 694 38.25 11.17 -23.94
C ARG A 694 39.55 10.58 -23.41
N ILE A 695 39.59 10.15 -22.14
CA ILE A 695 40.74 9.42 -21.58
C ILE A 695 40.97 8.11 -22.34
N ALA A 696 39.91 7.37 -22.70
CA ALA A 696 40.02 6.15 -23.51
C ALA A 696 40.47 6.47 -24.94
N ASP A 697 39.93 7.51 -25.60
CA ASP A 697 40.29 7.91 -26.98
C ASP A 697 41.81 8.10 -27.15
N HIS A 698 42.47 8.71 -26.15
CA HIS A 698 43.91 8.96 -26.21
C HIS A 698 44.75 7.68 -26.26
N THR A 699 44.18 6.53 -25.89
CA THR A 699 44.80 5.20 -26.05
C THR A 699 45.13 4.96 -27.52
N ALA A 700 44.18 5.19 -28.43
CA ALA A 700 44.39 4.99 -29.86
C ALA A 700 45.53 5.87 -30.40
N ASN A 701 45.58 7.13 -29.97
CA ASN A 701 46.66 8.05 -30.34
C ASN A 701 48.03 7.53 -29.87
N ILE A 702 48.13 7.10 -28.60
CA ILE A 702 49.40 6.59 -28.04
C ILE A 702 49.87 5.32 -28.75
N ILE A 703 48.96 4.41 -29.12
CA ILE A 703 49.34 3.20 -29.86
C ILE A 703 49.84 3.56 -31.27
N VAL A 704 49.20 4.51 -31.97
CA VAL A 704 49.68 4.99 -33.28
C VAL A 704 51.09 5.59 -33.15
N LEU A 705 51.38 6.30 -32.06
CA LEU A 705 52.72 6.80 -31.76
C LEU A 705 53.72 5.67 -31.50
N ALA A 706 53.31 4.63 -30.77
CA ALA A 706 54.11 3.44 -30.54
C ALA A 706 54.45 2.72 -31.85
N GLU A 707 53.47 2.56 -32.75
CA GLU A 707 53.66 1.93 -34.06
C GLU A 707 54.65 2.74 -34.92
N ARG A 708 54.50 4.07 -34.97
CA ARG A 708 55.44 4.97 -35.64
C ARG A 708 56.85 4.86 -35.07
N LEU A 709 57.00 4.74 -33.75
CA LEU A 709 58.29 4.56 -33.09
C LEU A 709 58.91 3.19 -33.39
N SER A 710 58.09 2.15 -33.52
CA SER A 710 58.56 0.81 -33.90
C SER A 710 59.11 0.76 -35.33
N LYS A 711 58.62 1.61 -36.23
CA LYS A 711 59.06 1.73 -37.62
C LYS A 711 60.25 2.69 -37.81
N SER A 712 60.64 3.44 -36.77
CA SER A 712 61.76 4.38 -36.79
C SER A 712 63.07 3.74 -36.29
N ASP A 713 64.04 4.54 -35.82
CA ASP A 713 65.35 4.11 -35.29
C ASP A 713 65.26 3.31 -33.96
N LYS A 714 64.04 2.95 -33.53
CA LYS A 714 63.66 2.11 -32.35
C LYS A 714 64.24 2.49 -30.99
N LYS A 715 65.06 3.53 -30.88
CA LYS A 715 65.71 3.93 -29.61
C LYS A 715 65.35 5.36 -29.22
N LEU A 716 64.51 5.48 -28.20
CA LEU A 716 64.44 6.68 -27.38
C LEU A 716 65.70 6.78 -26.52
N SER A 717 66.13 8.00 -26.21
CA SER A 717 67.25 8.19 -25.27
C SER A 717 66.82 7.80 -23.85
N ASN A 718 67.74 7.29 -23.03
CA ASN A 718 67.48 6.97 -21.63
C ASN A 718 66.94 8.18 -20.84
N ALA A 719 67.32 9.40 -21.23
CA ALA A 719 66.78 10.63 -20.66
C ALA A 719 65.29 10.82 -20.99
N SER A 720 64.87 10.49 -22.21
CA SER A 720 63.47 10.57 -22.66
C SER A 720 62.61 9.54 -21.93
N ILE A 721 63.10 8.31 -21.76
CA ILE A 721 62.38 7.27 -21.01
C ILE A 721 62.19 7.68 -19.55
N LYS A 722 63.25 8.17 -18.88
CA LYS A 722 63.15 8.67 -17.49
C LYS A 722 62.20 9.87 -17.35
N ALA A 723 62.13 10.73 -18.36
CA ALA A 723 61.20 11.85 -18.38
C ALA A 723 59.75 11.36 -18.47
N ILE A 724 59.46 10.42 -19.37
CA ILE A 724 58.16 9.75 -19.49
C ILE A 724 57.79 9.09 -18.15
N GLU A 725 58.67 8.27 -17.56
CA GLU A 725 58.43 7.62 -16.27
C GLU A 725 58.09 8.63 -15.16
N LYS A 726 58.73 9.80 -15.15
CA LYS A 726 58.47 10.83 -14.15
C LYS A 726 57.09 11.48 -14.31
N VAL A 727 56.68 11.77 -15.55
CA VAL A 727 55.33 12.30 -15.84
C VAL A 727 54.29 11.22 -15.54
N TRP A 728 54.53 10.00 -16.00
CA TRP A 728 53.67 8.84 -15.80
C TRP A 728 53.38 8.56 -14.32
N ASN A 729 54.39 8.61 -13.45
CA ASN A 729 54.19 8.41 -12.01
C ASN A 729 53.28 9.47 -11.37
N ILE A 730 53.30 10.70 -11.88
CA ILE A 730 52.43 11.78 -11.37
C ILE A 730 51.02 11.62 -11.92
N LEU A 731 50.88 11.27 -13.20
CA LEU A 731 49.61 10.94 -13.82
C LEU A 731 48.91 9.75 -13.14
N ASN A 732 49.64 8.67 -12.83
CA ASN A 732 49.11 7.53 -12.07
C ASN A 732 48.57 7.95 -10.70
N HIS A 733 49.30 8.84 -10.02
CA HIS A 733 48.86 9.40 -8.75
C HIS A 733 47.59 10.25 -8.93
N GLU A 734 47.52 11.07 -9.98
CA GLU A 734 46.34 11.88 -10.30
C GLU A 734 45.11 11.02 -10.62
N ALA A 735 45.24 10.03 -11.50
CA ALA A 735 44.16 9.11 -11.82
C ALA A 735 43.64 8.38 -10.57
N SER A 736 44.55 7.91 -9.71
CA SER A 736 44.17 7.32 -8.42
C SER A 736 43.40 8.30 -7.53
N SER A 737 43.88 9.54 -7.39
CA SER A 737 43.19 10.57 -6.61
C SER A 737 41.81 10.89 -7.18
N VAL A 738 41.63 10.97 -8.50
CA VAL A 738 40.33 11.17 -9.14
C VAL A 738 39.37 10.02 -8.85
N MET A 739 39.83 8.77 -9.00
CA MET A 739 39.01 7.59 -8.72
C MET A 739 38.57 7.52 -7.26
N VAL A 740 39.43 7.91 -6.31
CA VAL A 740 39.08 7.99 -4.89
C VAL A 740 38.14 9.16 -4.62
N ALA A 741 38.37 10.32 -5.23
CA ALA A 741 37.56 11.51 -5.04
C ALA A 741 36.11 11.33 -5.55
N LEU A 742 35.91 10.66 -6.69
CA LEU A 742 34.57 10.31 -7.20
C LEU A 742 33.80 9.34 -6.28
N GLY A 743 34.51 8.51 -5.53
CA GLY A 743 33.94 7.51 -4.63
C GLY A 743 33.88 7.92 -3.14
N SER A 744 34.32 9.13 -2.79
CA SER A 744 34.44 9.56 -1.40
C SER A 744 34.11 11.04 -1.21
N THR A 745 34.02 11.48 0.04
CA THR A 745 33.87 12.90 0.40
C THR A 745 35.22 13.56 0.71
N ASP A 746 36.33 12.93 0.33
CA ASP A 746 37.65 13.43 0.68
C ASP A 746 38.04 14.62 -0.21
N ALA A 747 38.08 15.81 0.38
CA ALA A 747 38.46 17.04 -0.31
C ALA A 747 39.98 17.14 -0.54
N ASP A 748 40.79 16.35 0.16
CA ASP A 748 42.24 16.37 -0.01
C ASP A 748 42.67 15.62 -1.26
N GLU A 749 41.95 14.57 -1.66
CA GLU A 749 42.18 13.86 -2.92
C GLU A 749 41.90 14.76 -4.14
N VAL A 750 40.85 15.58 -4.09
CA VAL A 750 40.59 16.59 -5.13
C VAL A 750 41.77 17.56 -5.25
N LYS A 751 42.27 18.08 -4.12
CA LYS A 751 43.44 18.99 -4.14
C LYS A 751 44.69 18.29 -4.65
N ALA A 752 44.85 17.01 -4.34
CA ALA A 752 45.99 16.21 -4.75
C ALA A 752 46.01 16.00 -6.27
N ALA A 753 44.84 15.71 -6.88
CA ALA A 753 44.68 15.64 -8.33
C ALA A 753 45.05 16.98 -8.99
N LEU A 754 44.40 18.08 -8.59
CA LEU A 754 44.66 19.42 -9.17
C LEU A 754 46.09 19.93 -8.99
N LYS A 755 46.80 19.46 -7.96
CA LYS A 755 48.22 19.76 -7.75
C LYS A 755 49.12 18.93 -8.67
N SER A 756 48.73 17.70 -8.97
CA SER A 756 49.43 16.80 -9.89
C SER A 756 49.38 17.37 -11.31
N GLU A 757 48.23 17.86 -11.74
CA GLU A 757 48.04 18.52 -13.04
C GLU A 757 49.02 19.69 -13.27
N ARG A 758 49.10 20.62 -12.31
CA ARG A 758 50.05 21.75 -12.38
C ARG A 758 51.51 21.28 -12.50
N LYS A 759 51.83 20.13 -11.91
CA LYS A 759 53.17 19.55 -11.93
C LYS A 759 53.44 18.85 -13.26
N ILE A 760 52.44 18.19 -13.85
CA ILE A 760 52.50 17.60 -15.19
C ILE A 760 52.77 18.70 -16.20
N ASN A 761 51.91 19.73 -16.29
CA ASN A 761 52.08 20.85 -17.23
C ASN A 761 53.46 21.51 -17.17
N LYS A 762 54.01 21.67 -15.95
CA LYS A 762 55.36 22.20 -15.78
C LYS A 762 56.42 21.24 -16.33
N LEU A 763 56.35 19.96 -15.96
CA LEU A 763 57.33 18.96 -16.37
C LEU A 763 57.28 18.68 -17.87
N THR A 764 56.10 18.65 -18.48
CA THR A 764 55.92 18.44 -19.92
C THR A 764 56.63 19.52 -20.72
N ARG A 765 56.45 20.80 -20.35
CA ARG A 765 57.14 21.95 -20.97
C ARG A 765 58.65 21.91 -20.75
N GLU A 766 59.10 21.57 -19.55
CA GLU A 766 60.53 21.40 -19.24
C GLU A 766 61.14 20.30 -20.13
N PHE A 767 60.48 19.15 -20.24
CA PHE A 767 60.96 18.00 -21.00
C PHE A 767 60.87 18.17 -22.51
N GLU A 768 59.90 18.94 -23.01
CA GLU A 768 59.83 19.36 -24.41
C GLU A 768 61.04 20.24 -24.76
N GLN A 769 61.36 21.24 -23.91
CA GLN A 769 62.50 22.12 -24.12
C GLN A 769 63.83 21.35 -24.06
N GLU A 770 63.99 20.44 -23.09
CA GLU A 770 65.16 19.56 -23.01
C GLU A 770 65.29 18.69 -24.27
N ASN A 771 64.18 18.22 -24.84
CA ASN A 771 64.19 17.42 -26.05
C ASN A 771 64.63 18.23 -27.28
N ILE A 772 64.17 19.48 -27.42
CA ILE A 772 64.64 20.40 -28.46
C ILE A 772 66.15 20.63 -28.36
N ASP A 773 66.68 20.78 -27.15
CA ASP A 773 68.13 20.95 -26.93
C ASP A 773 68.92 19.67 -27.28
N ARG A 774 68.35 18.48 -27.02
CA ARG A 774 68.94 17.20 -27.45
C ARG A 774 68.98 17.08 -28.97
N LEU A 775 67.92 17.51 -29.64
CA LEU A 775 67.84 17.53 -31.11
C LEU A 775 68.88 18.48 -31.71
N ARG A 776 69.01 19.69 -31.17
CA ARG A 776 70.04 20.68 -31.59
C ARG A 776 71.47 20.14 -31.44
N LYS A 777 71.72 19.33 -30.41
CA LYS A 777 73.02 18.71 -30.14
C LYS A 777 73.28 17.43 -30.95
N GLY A 778 72.34 16.99 -31.80
CA GLY A 778 72.45 15.76 -32.59
C GLY A 778 72.36 14.47 -31.77
N SER A 779 71.85 14.55 -30.54
CA SER A 779 71.77 13.42 -29.60
C SER A 779 70.45 12.62 -29.67
N CYS A 780 69.52 13.04 -30.52
CA CYS A 780 68.31 12.29 -30.91
C CYS A 780 67.97 12.53 -32.39
N SER A 781 67.26 11.58 -33.01
CA SER A 781 66.76 11.75 -34.39
C SER A 781 65.53 12.64 -34.43
N LEU A 782 65.32 13.37 -35.53
CA LEU A 782 64.14 14.23 -35.73
C LEU A 782 62.83 13.43 -35.59
N ALA A 783 62.77 12.24 -36.19
CA ALA A 783 61.59 11.37 -36.12
C ALA A 783 61.23 10.98 -34.68
N ASN A 784 62.21 10.52 -33.88
CA ASN A 784 61.97 10.12 -32.49
C ASN A 784 61.67 11.35 -31.61
N SER A 785 62.29 12.49 -31.90
CA SER A 785 62.03 13.75 -31.21
C SER A 785 60.58 14.21 -31.40
N VAL A 786 60.04 14.12 -32.61
CA VAL A 786 58.66 14.49 -32.92
C VAL A 786 57.68 13.55 -32.22
N ILE A 787 57.88 12.22 -32.34
CA ILE A 787 57.02 11.23 -31.68
C ILE A 787 57.02 11.41 -30.14
N TYR A 788 58.17 11.72 -29.56
CA TYR A 788 58.30 11.98 -28.12
C TYR A 788 57.50 13.22 -27.67
N ILE A 789 57.56 14.32 -28.44
CA ILE A 789 56.79 15.53 -28.12
C ILE A 789 55.30 15.28 -28.29
N GLU A 790 54.89 14.56 -29.33
CA GLU A 790 53.49 14.14 -29.52
C GLU A 790 53.01 13.30 -28.31
N LEU A 791 53.80 12.32 -27.84
CA LEU A 791 53.45 11.55 -26.64
C LEU A 791 53.33 12.45 -25.40
N LEU A 792 54.28 13.35 -25.19
CA LEU A 792 54.22 14.28 -24.06
C LEU A 792 52.94 15.14 -24.09
N GLY A 793 52.49 15.54 -25.28
CA GLY A 793 51.22 16.23 -25.47
C GLY A 793 50.00 15.35 -25.17
N GLU A 794 50.01 14.07 -25.56
CA GLU A 794 48.94 13.14 -25.17
C GLU A 794 48.91 12.91 -23.65
N LEU A 795 50.08 12.81 -23.00
CA LEU A 795 50.18 12.71 -21.54
C LEU A 795 49.70 13.97 -20.81
N GLU A 796 49.94 15.17 -21.36
CA GLU A 796 49.38 16.43 -20.85
C GLU A 796 47.85 16.44 -20.93
N LYS A 797 47.29 16.10 -22.10
CA LYS A 797 45.83 16.05 -22.30
C LYS A 797 45.13 15.06 -21.38
N LEU A 798 45.77 13.93 -21.07
CA LEU A 798 45.26 12.97 -20.09
C LEU A 798 45.14 13.62 -18.70
N GLY A 799 46.14 14.40 -18.29
CA GLY A 799 46.10 15.22 -17.07
C GLY A 799 44.95 16.22 -17.10
N ASP A 800 44.80 16.97 -18.21
CA ASP A 800 43.70 17.94 -18.38
C ASP A 800 42.32 17.28 -18.19
N HIS A 801 42.06 16.11 -18.78
CA HIS A 801 40.78 15.41 -18.63
C HIS A 801 40.55 14.89 -17.20
N LEU A 802 41.58 14.35 -16.54
CA LEU A 802 41.50 13.94 -15.14
C LEU A 802 41.23 15.13 -14.21
N SER A 803 41.92 16.24 -14.44
CA SER A 803 41.73 17.53 -13.77
C SER A 803 40.32 18.07 -13.96
N ASN A 804 39.78 18.05 -15.18
CA ASN A 804 38.40 18.46 -15.48
C ASN A 804 37.37 17.67 -14.65
N ILE A 805 37.58 16.36 -14.46
CA ILE A 805 36.75 15.53 -13.57
C ILE A 805 36.97 15.94 -12.11
N ALA A 806 38.22 16.13 -11.67
CA ALA A 806 38.55 16.56 -10.33
C ALA A 806 37.92 17.93 -9.96
N GLU A 807 37.92 18.90 -10.87
CA GLU A 807 37.34 20.25 -10.65
C GLU A 807 35.82 20.20 -10.42
N ARG A 808 35.12 19.26 -11.07
CA ARG A 808 33.67 19.07 -10.93
C ARG A 808 33.32 18.18 -9.73
N THR A 809 34.26 17.34 -9.30
CA THR A 809 34.08 16.42 -8.17
C THR A 809 33.59 17.11 -6.89
N PRO A 810 34.03 18.31 -6.48
CA PRO A 810 33.48 19.02 -5.32
C PRO A 810 31.96 19.26 -5.37
N GLU A 811 31.41 19.63 -6.53
CA GLU A 811 29.95 19.82 -6.68
C GLU A 811 29.21 18.48 -6.66
N ILE A 812 29.81 17.44 -7.25
CA ILE A 812 29.33 16.06 -7.13
C ILE A 812 29.38 15.61 -5.67
N GLN A 813 30.47 15.91 -4.96
CA GLN A 813 30.69 15.63 -3.55
C GLN A 813 29.74 16.41 -2.66
N LYS A 814 29.22 17.59 -2.99
CA LYS A 814 28.15 18.21 -2.20
C LYS A 814 26.88 17.35 -2.15
N HIS A 815 26.69 16.48 -3.14
CA HIS A 815 25.68 15.43 -3.09
C HIS A 815 25.99 14.38 -2.01
N TYR A 816 27.27 14.08 -1.80
CA TYR A 816 27.80 13.14 -0.81
C TYR A 816 28.09 13.78 0.58
N ILE A 817 28.41 15.06 0.69
CA ILE A 817 28.86 15.75 1.93
C ILE A 817 27.65 16.16 2.81
N ASN A 818 26.44 16.12 2.26
CA ASN A 818 25.20 16.14 3.06
C ASN A 818 24.71 14.72 3.44
N LEU A 819 25.55 13.68 3.30
CA LEU A 819 25.31 12.34 3.85
C LEU A 819 25.49 12.31 5.38
#